data_AF-A0A6P3DPT1-F1
#
_entry.id   AF-A0A6P3DPT1-F1
#
_cell.length_a   1.000
_cell.length_b   1.000
_cell.length_c   1.000
_cell.angle_alpha   90.00
_cell.angle_beta   90.00
_cell.angle_gamma   90.00
#
_symmetry.space_group_name_H-M   'P 1'
#
loop_
_entity.id
_entity.type
_entity.pdbx_description
1 polymer ?
#
loop_
_entity_poly.entity_id
_entity_poly.type
_entity_poly.pdbx_seq_one_letter_code
_entity_poly.pdbx_strand_id
1 'polypeptide(L)'
;MFRSRSWFGGGLWKPKNPHSLEHLKYLYHVLSKNQTVSENNRGLLVETLRSIAEILIWGDQNDSSVFDFFLEKNMLSFFLRIMKQKCGSYVCVQLLQTLNILFENIRNETSLYYLLSNNHVNSIIVHKFDFSDEEVMAYYISFLKTLSLKLNAHTIHFFYNEHTNDFPLYTEAIKFFNHSEGMVRIAVRTLTLNVYRVEDASMLAFIRDRTAAPYFSNLVWFIGNHIIELDTCVRNDADHQSQNRLSDLVAEHLDHLHYLNDILCLNISDLNKVLSEHLLHKLLVPLYVYSLMRHKNLLCQNQEERKHVSIVVALFLLSQVFLIVSHGPLVHTLAAVMLLSDLKTIQTGASKVLEMYGDISLDKPIAFSPPRESLEKSLENLSESLTVSDELCEEESNLKEEKDNVKNGSEDVSETNHASTSFDTASTGGVSVLISPQQLDVNIPAEDLEEIKHLNVTDEEKEQRLALETPLTPQTQKNVTESLSNKPFLETILNSLFCTENDYAALFALCLLYALANNQGIDRKTLDPILCNSRNSTTGLYNEILIDRLIHIITLSCQTNAKVRLVTLELTIKLLIQLVMSEGQSMLKDSHLAAIEAAKEQSTSLLKNFYKSEDIFLDMFEDEYSEIQKRPLNVEWLMMDSNVLLPPTGTPMTGIEFTKRLPCGDVERARRAIRVFFLIRDLSLTLNMEVETQLPLTNPINCIQVDNVLDLNNSDLIACTVVWKDGQKIRRFLVIDIVQLILVEPDTSKLGWGVAKLVGFLQDIEVAGDKDDSRCLHLTIYKPLSSSTGNRVPLLSTKFIFDDHIRCMAAKQRLTKGRIKARQKKMNQIARLLDIPTSIPHATTPPNYALRGFRHERLVGRAQRPKEHLPRPMFTVNKVPGFAAQMRRENAARPTPGLSSSTPKRGDTVSNEKSHENGLRSRDNSPKMPRPRSEEIPLEDMRIRKASLTSNGLNISHICQEKKDSQISTCSANGEPSTVIRKHSEETSFTCPQEVKPRRKGQVETI
;
A
#
# COMPACT_ATOMS: atom_id res chain seq x y z
N MET A 1 -21.54 16.10 33.90
CA MET A 1 -21.60 16.86 35.17
C MET A 1 -23.07 17.01 35.59
N PHE A 2 -23.62 16.06 36.36
CA PHE A 2 -24.98 16.16 36.92
C PHE A 2 -24.95 15.83 38.41
N ARG A 3 -25.47 16.75 39.25
CA ARG A 3 -25.56 16.56 40.70
C ARG A 3 -26.75 15.66 41.03
N SER A 4 -26.49 14.51 41.65
CA SER A 4 -27.53 13.70 42.26
C SER A 4 -28.13 14.40 43.48
N ARG A 5 -29.47 14.47 43.56
CA ARG A 5 -30.17 14.80 44.79
C ARG A 5 -30.40 13.50 45.58
N SER A 6 -29.68 13.34 46.68
CA SER A 6 -29.95 12.26 47.64
C SER A 6 -31.30 12.49 48.30
N TRP A 7 -32.20 11.52 48.18
CA TRP A 7 -33.44 11.46 48.97
C TRP A 7 -33.72 10.03 49.42
N PHE A 8 -32.86 9.49 50.30
CA PHE A 8 -33.28 8.52 51.31
C PHE A 8 -32.46 8.72 52.58
N GLY A 9 -33.14 8.95 53.70
CA GLY A 9 -32.51 9.14 55.01
C GLY A 9 -32.05 7.81 55.61
N GLY A 10 -30.80 7.75 56.06
CA GLY A 10 -30.17 6.55 56.60
C GLY A 10 -28.71 6.79 56.99
N GLY A 11 -28.45 7.84 57.78
CA GLY A 11 -27.12 8.42 57.99
C GLY A 11 -26.18 7.70 58.97
N LEU A 12 -26.42 6.43 59.29
CA LEU A 12 -25.48 5.58 60.04
C LEU A 12 -25.04 4.42 59.13
N TRP A 13 -23.83 3.91 59.33
CA TRP A 13 -23.25 2.72 58.66
C TRP A 13 -22.67 2.86 57.23
N LYS A 14 -22.44 4.06 56.65
CA LYS A 14 -21.52 4.18 55.51
C LYS A 14 -20.08 4.43 56.01
N PRO A 15 -19.11 3.51 55.82
CA PRO A 15 -17.74 3.70 56.28
C PRO A 15 -17.05 4.87 55.56
N LYS A 16 -16.12 5.54 56.26
CA LYS A 16 -15.43 6.75 55.74
C LYS A 16 -14.33 6.43 54.73
N ASN A 17 -13.67 5.27 54.87
CA ASN A 17 -12.64 4.82 53.94
C ASN A 17 -13.29 3.97 52.82
N PRO A 18 -13.30 4.41 51.55
CA PRO A 18 -13.86 3.64 50.43
C PRO A 18 -13.08 2.36 50.15
N HIS A 19 -11.79 2.30 50.52
CA HIS A 19 -10.90 1.17 50.33
C HIS A 19 -10.67 0.45 51.67
N SER A 20 -11.72 -0.22 52.17
CA SER A 20 -11.69 -0.97 53.42
C SER A 20 -12.67 -2.16 53.43
N LEU A 21 -12.29 -3.27 54.08
CA LEU A 21 -13.15 -4.45 54.22
C LEU A 21 -14.54 -4.14 54.84
N GLU A 22 -14.61 -3.15 55.74
CA GLU A 22 -15.89 -2.65 56.28
C GLU A 22 -16.77 -2.02 55.20
N HIS A 23 -16.17 -1.32 54.23
CA HIS A 23 -16.89 -0.76 53.08
C HIS A 23 -17.42 -1.86 52.17
N LEU A 24 -16.63 -2.91 51.88
CA LEU A 24 -17.12 -4.06 51.11
C LEU A 24 -18.28 -4.78 51.82
N LYS A 25 -18.20 -4.97 53.14
CA LYS A 25 -19.28 -5.51 53.97
C LYS A 25 -20.57 -4.68 53.88
N TYR A 26 -20.45 -3.35 53.85
CA TYR A 26 -21.57 -2.45 53.61
C TYR A 26 -22.16 -2.61 52.19
N LEU A 27 -21.32 -2.62 51.15
CA LEU A 27 -21.76 -2.79 49.75
C LEU A 27 -22.44 -4.15 49.52
N TYR A 28 -21.93 -5.23 50.13
CA TYR A 28 -22.57 -6.55 50.16
C TYR A 28 -23.98 -6.50 50.77
N HIS A 29 -24.17 -5.75 51.86
CA HIS A 29 -25.49 -5.58 52.48
C HIS A 29 -26.45 -4.77 51.59
N VAL A 30 -25.94 -3.79 50.84
CA VAL A 30 -26.73 -3.02 49.85
C VAL A 30 -27.19 -3.93 48.70
N LEU A 31 -26.31 -4.75 48.13
CA LEU A 31 -26.68 -5.74 47.11
C LEU A 31 -27.68 -6.78 47.66
N SER A 32 -27.41 -7.31 48.86
CA SER A 32 -28.25 -8.33 49.49
C SER A 32 -29.68 -7.86 49.79
N LYS A 33 -29.87 -6.55 49.99
CA LYS A 33 -31.20 -5.93 50.16
C LYS A 33 -31.89 -5.55 48.84
N ASN A 34 -31.13 -5.34 47.76
CA ASN A 34 -31.64 -4.85 46.46
C ASN A 34 -31.47 -5.91 45.37
N GLN A 35 -31.90 -7.14 45.66
CA GLN A 35 -31.71 -8.28 44.75
C GLN A 35 -32.53 -8.17 43.45
N THR A 36 -33.64 -7.41 43.47
CA THR A 36 -34.49 -7.14 42.31
C THR A 36 -34.27 -5.73 41.78
N VAL A 37 -34.08 -5.60 40.46
CA VAL A 37 -33.86 -4.29 39.82
C VAL A 37 -35.19 -3.60 39.55
N SER A 38 -35.22 -2.29 39.82
CA SER A 38 -36.33 -1.37 39.57
C SER A 38 -35.79 -0.01 39.14
N GLU A 39 -36.63 0.82 38.53
CA GLU A 39 -36.22 2.18 38.10
C GLU A 39 -35.71 3.06 39.26
N ASN A 40 -36.18 2.79 40.49
CA ASN A 40 -35.82 3.53 41.70
C ASN A 40 -34.47 3.10 42.31
N ASN A 41 -34.04 1.85 42.11
CA ASN A 41 -32.78 1.33 42.69
C ASN A 41 -31.66 1.07 41.67
N ARG A 42 -31.93 1.08 40.36
CA ARG A 42 -30.91 0.84 39.30
C ARG A 42 -29.66 1.71 39.44
N GLY A 43 -29.81 3.00 39.74
CA GLY A 43 -28.66 3.92 39.92
C GLY A 43 -27.85 3.64 41.19
N LEU A 44 -28.50 3.18 42.27
CA LEU A 44 -27.83 2.73 43.49
C LEU A 44 -27.05 1.44 43.24
N LEU A 45 -27.65 0.48 42.52
CA LEU A 45 -27.01 -0.78 42.17
C LEU A 45 -25.79 -0.55 41.28
N VAL A 46 -25.91 0.27 40.23
CA VAL A 46 -24.81 0.69 39.35
C VAL A 46 -23.62 1.26 40.14
N GLU A 47 -23.85 2.24 41.02
CA GLU A 47 -22.78 2.84 41.82
C GLU A 47 -22.21 1.87 42.87
N THR A 48 -23.03 0.95 43.39
CA THR A 48 -22.58 -0.12 44.30
C THR A 48 -21.66 -1.10 43.58
N LEU A 49 -22.01 -1.53 42.37
CA LEU A 49 -21.20 -2.44 41.55
C LEU A 49 -19.87 -1.79 41.14
N ARG A 50 -19.90 -0.51 40.72
CA ARG A 50 -18.69 0.28 40.43
C ARG A 50 -17.77 0.39 41.65
N SER A 51 -18.35 0.67 42.82
CA SER A 51 -17.60 0.74 44.09
C SER A 51 -17.00 -0.62 44.49
N ILE A 52 -17.68 -1.74 44.18
CA ILE A 52 -17.15 -3.09 44.40
C ILE A 52 -15.95 -3.37 43.49
N ALA A 53 -16.00 -3.04 42.20
CA ALA A 53 -14.82 -3.21 41.33
C ALA A 53 -13.64 -2.32 41.77
N GLU A 54 -13.90 -1.07 42.16
CA GLU A 54 -12.88 -0.15 42.65
C GLU A 54 -12.14 -0.70 43.89
N ILE A 55 -12.88 -1.19 44.90
CA ILE A 55 -12.27 -1.78 46.09
C ILE A 55 -11.61 -3.14 45.82
N LEU A 56 -12.09 -3.94 44.86
CA LEU A 56 -11.44 -5.20 44.49
C LEU A 56 -10.10 -4.97 43.79
N ILE A 57 -10.02 -4.02 42.86
CA ILE A 57 -8.78 -3.67 42.16
C ILE A 57 -7.74 -3.14 43.16
N TRP A 58 -8.18 -2.36 44.16
CA TRP A 58 -7.31 -1.93 45.25
C TRP A 58 -6.89 -3.11 46.16
N GLY A 59 -7.84 -3.95 46.56
CA GLY A 59 -7.61 -5.11 47.43
C GLY A 59 -6.62 -6.11 46.84
N ASP A 60 -6.74 -6.40 45.53
CA ASP A 60 -5.84 -7.28 44.77
C ASP A 60 -4.35 -6.93 44.94
N GLN A 61 -4.06 -5.64 45.11
CA GLN A 61 -2.71 -5.09 45.19
C GLN A 61 -2.27 -4.69 46.61
N ASN A 62 -3.20 -4.52 47.56
CA ASN A 62 -2.93 -3.90 48.86
C ASN A 62 -3.45 -4.68 50.09
N ASP A 63 -4.54 -5.46 49.96
CA ASP A 63 -5.20 -6.14 51.08
C ASP A 63 -6.02 -7.35 50.58
N SER A 64 -5.45 -8.55 50.71
CA SER A 64 -6.11 -9.79 50.27
C SER A 64 -7.41 -10.07 51.02
N SER A 65 -7.58 -9.56 52.25
CA SER A 65 -8.76 -9.84 53.07
C SER A 65 -10.06 -9.28 52.47
N VAL A 66 -9.95 -8.23 51.64
CA VAL A 66 -11.03 -7.70 50.80
C VAL A 66 -11.46 -8.75 49.77
N PHE A 67 -10.50 -9.40 49.11
CA PHE A 67 -10.74 -10.40 48.08
C PHE A 67 -11.26 -11.71 48.67
N ASP A 68 -10.65 -12.16 49.78
CA ASP A 68 -11.07 -13.34 50.54
C ASP A 68 -12.56 -13.23 50.93
N PHE A 69 -13.00 -12.07 51.43
CA PHE A 69 -14.40 -11.83 51.78
C PHE A 69 -15.34 -11.79 50.56
N PHE A 70 -14.90 -11.23 49.43
CA PHE A 70 -15.68 -11.22 48.19
C PHE A 70 -15.97 -12.64 47.69
N LEU A 71 -14.96 -13.52 47.76
CA LEU A 71 -15.07 -14.93 47.40
C LEU A 71 -15.92 -15.70 48.42
N GLU A 72 -15.68 -15.53 49.72
CA GLU A 72 -16.43 -16.18 50.82
C GLU A 72 -17.94 -15.90 50.72
N LYS A 73 -18.32 -14.70 50.27
CA LYS A 73 -19.73 -14.31 50.07
C LYS A 73 -20.26 -14.52 48.65
N ASN A 74 -19.49 -15.20 47.78
CA ASN A 74 -19.82 -15.50 46.38
C ASN A 74 -20.38 -14.27 45.64
N MET A 75 -19.77 -13.10 45.84
CA MET A 75 -20.37 -11.82 45.46
C MET A 75 -20.54 -11.66 43.94
N LEU A 76 -19.74 -12.35 43.14
CA LEU A 76 -19.86 -12.37 41.68
C LEU A 76 -21.21 -12.94 41.21
N SER A 77 -21.82 -13.86 41.97
CA SER A 77 -23.16 -14.40 41.65
C SER A 77 -24.27 -13.33 41.64
N PHE A 78 -24.11 -12.24 42.39
CA PHE A 78 -25.06 -11.12 42.35
C PHE A 78 -25.00 -10.37 41.02
N PHE A 79 -23.82 -10.27 40.39
CA PHE A 79 -23.65 -9.63 39.08
C PHE A 79 -24.44 -10.41 38.03
N LEU A 80 -24.24 -11.74 37.97
CA LEU A 80 -24.98 -12.65 37.09
C LEU A 80 -26.50 -12.59 37.36
N ARG A 81 -26.93 -12.55 38.62
CA ARG A 81 -28.36 -12.49 38.98
C ARG A 81 -29.01 -11.15 38.65
N ILE A 82 -28.29 -10.03 38.74
CA ILE A 82 -28.77 -8.71 38.30
C ILE A 82 -28.89 -8.71 36.77
N MET A 83 -27.87 -9.22 36.07
CA MET A 83 -27.84 -9.29 34.60
C MET A 83 -28.96 -10.15 34.01
N LYS A 84 -29.28 -11.30 34.63
CA LYS A 84 -30.39 -12.18 34.22
C LYS A 84 -31.78 -11.56 34.38
N GLN A 85 -31.92 -10.38 34.99
CA GLN A 85 -33.20 -9.68 35.13
C GLN A 85 -33.42 -8.72 33.95
N LYS A 86 -34.69 -8.47 33.60
CA LYS A 86 -35.08 -7.43 32.63
C LYS A 86 -34.88 -6.03 33.22
N CYS A 87 -33.62 -5.63 33.38
CA CYS A 87 -33.18 -4.42 34.07
C CYS A 87 -32.91 -3.21 33.14
N GLY A 88 -33.01 -3.41 31.82
CA GLY A 88 -32.72 -2.42 30.78
C GLY A 88 -31.22 -2.29 30.47
N SER A 89 -30.89 -1.87 29.25
CA SER A 89 -29.51 -1.90 28.75
C SER A 89 -28.52 -1.13 29.62
N TYR A 90 -28.91 0.02 30.18
CA TYR A 90 -28.07 0.81 31.11
C TYR A 90 -27.43 -0.01 32.25
N VAL A 91 -28.17 -0.96 32.84
CA VAL A 91 -27.64 -1.79 33.95
C VAL A 91 -26.72 -2.88 33.41
N CYS A 92 -27.03 -3.47 32.25
CA CYS A 92 -26.20 -4.46 31.58
C CYS A 92 -24.88 -3.87 31.07
N VAL A 93 -24.94 -2.71 30.40
CA VAL A 93 -23.78 -1.89 29.97
C VAL A 93 -22.85 -1.63 31.15
N GLN A 94 -23.39 -1.11 32.27
CA GLN A 94 -22.57 -0.82 33.43
C GLN A 94 -21.96 -2.09 34.05
N LEU A 95 -22.71 -3.19 34.11
CA LEU A 95 -22.20 -4.48 34.60
C LEU A 95 -21.04 -4.99 33.74
N LEU A 96 -21.20 -5.01 32.41
CA LEU A 96 -20.16 -5.41 31.46
C LEU A 96 -18.93 -4.50 31.58
N GLN A 97 -19.11 -3.18 31.60
CA GLN A 97 -18.02 -2.22 31.81
C GLN A 97 -17.30 -2.45 33.15
N THR A 98 -18.05 -2.70 34.23
CA THR A 98 -17.50 -2.93 35.57
C THR A 98 -16.69 -4.22 35.63
N LEU A 99 -17.17 -5.30 35.00
CA LEU A 99 -16.45 -6.57 34.88
C LEU A 99 -15.22 -6.44 33.97
N ASN A 100 -15.33 -5.72 32.85
CA ASN A 100 -14.23 -5.46 31.93
C ASN A 100 -13.07 -4.75 32.66
N ILE A 101 -13.35 -3.64 33.36
CA ILE A 101 -12.35 -2.90 34.15
C ILE A 101 -11.75 -3.77 35.26
N LEU A 102 -12.56 -4.61 35.92
CA LEU A 102 -12.10 -5.54 36.95
C LEU A 102 -11.09 -6.55 36.40
N PHE A 103 -11.44 -7.28 35.34
CA PHE A 103 -10.55 -8.30 34.77
C PHE A 103 -9.31 -7.68 34.12
N GLU A 104 -9.42 -6.52 33.47
CA GLU A 104 -8.27 -5.79 32.92
C GLU A 104 -7.23 -5.50 34.01
N ASN A 105 -7.66 -4.99 35.16
CA ASN A 105 -6.80 -4.45 36.21
C ASN A 105 -6.34 -5.43 37.30
N ILE A 106 -6.91 -6.64 37.39
CA ILE A 106 -6.41 -7.70 38.29
C ILE A 106 -5.04 -8.19 37.79
N ARG A 107 -4.10 -8.28 38.73
CA ARG A 107 -2.68 -8.63 38.52
C ARG A 107 -2.24 -9.86 39.30
N ASN A 108 -2.89 -10.19 40.42
CA ASN A 108 -2.57 -11.38 41.19
C ASN A 108 -3.19 -12.63 40.54
N GLU A 109 -2.35 -13.62 40.21
CA GLU A 109 -2.77 -14.88 39.58
C GLU A 109 -3.76 -15.66 40.46
N THR A 110 -3.55 -15.66 41.78
CA THR A 110 -4.45 -16.34 42.74
C THR A 110 -5.84 -15.72 42.72
N SER A 111 -5.92 -14.39 42.74
CA SER A 111 -7.18 -13.64 42.62
C SER A 111 -7.90 -13.93 41.30
N LEU A 112 -7.14 -13.95 40.20
CA LEU A 112 -7.67 -14.25 38.86
C LEU A 112 -8.24 -15.67 38.81
N TYR A 113 -7.49 -16.67 39.25
CA TYR A 113 -7.94 -18.07 39.27
C TYR A 113 -9.23 -18.23 40.07
N TYR A 114 -9.34 -17.64 41.27
CA TYR A 114 -10.56 -17.74 42.07
C TYR A 114 -11.81 -17.13 41.40
N LEU A 115 -11.68 -16.06 40.62
CA LEU A 115 -12.79 -15.48 39.86
C LEU A 115 -13.24 -16.38 38.71
N LEU A 116 -12.29 -17.04 38.05
CA LEU A 116 -12.56 -17.94 36.92
C LEU A 116 -13.13 -19.29 37.40
N SER A 117 -12.61 -19.85 38.50
CA SER A 117 -12.98 -21.18 39.03
C SER A 117 -14.47 -21.41 39.30
N ASN A 118 -15.26 -20.37 39.55
CA ASN A 118 -16.67 -20.50 39.92
C ASN A 118 -17.65 -20.58 38.73
N ASN A 119 -17.15 -20.67 37.49
CA ASN A 119 -17.92 -20.76 36.23
C ASN A 119 -18.94 -19.62 35.95
N HIS A 120 -19.03 -18.62 36.84
CA HIS A 120 -19.86 -17.42 36.65
C HIS A 120 -19.46 -16.64 35.41
N VAL A 121 -18.17 -16.63 35.06
CA VAL A 121 -17.65 -15.91 33.88
C VAL A 121 -18.17 -16.54 32.59
N ASN A 122 -18.10 -17.86 32.43
CA ASN A 122 -18.70 -18.53 31.27
C ASN A 122 -20.23 -18.37 31.25
N SER A 123 -20.87 -18.37 32.43
CA SER A 123 -22.31 -18.05 32.55
C SER A 123 -22.67 -16.61 32.15
N ILE A 124 -21.72 -15.68 32.20
CA ILE A 124 -21.86 -14.30 31.68
C ILE A 124 -21.62 -14.28 30.16
N ILE A 125 -20.64 -15.03 29.66
CA ILE A 125 -20.31 -15.12 28.23
C ILE A 125 -21.50 -15.67 27.41
N VAL A 126 -22.10 -16.79 27.84
CA VAL A 126 -23.23 -17.46 27.13
C VAL A 126 -24.57 -16.71 27.34
N HIS A 127 -24.60 -15.64 28.14
CA HIS A 127 -25.82 -14.90 28.38
C HIS A 127 -26.35 -14.25 27.10
N LYS A 128 -27.64 -14.42 26.81
CA LYS A 128 -28.29 -13.86 25.62
C LYS A 128 -28.62 -12.38 25.86
N PHE A 129 -27.64 -11.51 25.61
CA PHE A 129 -27.81 -10.07 25.57
C PHE A 129 -28.66 -9.62 24.39
N ASP A 130 -29.29 -8.46 24.52
CA ASP A 130 -29.98 -7.78 23.43
C ASP A 130 -28.99 -6.90 22.65
N PHE A 131 -28.44 -7.45 21.57
CA PHE A 131 -27.49 -6.75 20.69
C PHE A 131 -28.16 -5.80 19.68
N SER A 132 -29.48 -5.54 19.79
CA SER A 132 -30.09 -4.39 19.11
C SER A 132 -29.64 -3.05 19.71
N ASP A 133 -29.08 -3.08 20.92
CA ASP A 133 -28.36 -1.97 21.54
C ASP A 133 -26.85 -2.11 21.25
N GLU A 134 -26.34 -1.26 20.34
CA GLU A 134 -24.92 -1.23 19.93
C GLU A 134 -23.98 -0.97 21.12
N GLU A 135 -24.42 -0.24 22.16
CA GLU A 135 -23.60 0.00 23.35
C GLU A 135 -23.41 -1.29 24.15
N VAL A 136 -24.46 -2.10 24.33
CA VAL A 136 -24.38 -3.42 24.99
C VAL A 136 -23.40 -4.33 24.26
N MET A 137 -23.50 -4.38 22.93
CA MET A 137 -22.61 -5.18 22.08
C MET A 137 -21.14 -4.72 22.20
N ALA A 138 -20.87 -3.41 22.13
CA ALA A 138 -19.51 -2.88 22.23
C ALA A 138 -18.84 -3.24 23.57
N TYR A 139 -19.55 -3.11 24.70
CA TYR A 139 -19.03 -3.52 26.01
C TYR A 139 -18.90 -5.04 26.16
N TYR A 140 -19.80 -5.83 25.56
CA TYR A 140 -19.70 -7.29 25.55
C TYR A 140 -18.45 -7.77 24.78
N ILE A 141 -18.24 -7.26 23.56
CA ILE A 141 -17.05 -7.58 22.75
C ILE A 141 -15.76 -7.11 23.43
N SER A 142 -15.78 -5.93 24.06
CA SER A 142 -14.63 -5.48 24.86
C SER A 142 -14.34 -6.42 26.05
N PHE A 143 -15.38 -6.90 26.74
CA PHE A 143 -15.24 -7.86 27.84
C PHE A 143 -14.65 -9.19 27.37
N LEU A 144 -15.15 -9.78 26.27
CA LEU A 144 -14.58 -11.00 25.68
C LEU A 144 -13.10 -10.81 25.31
N LYS A 145 -12.77 -9.68 24.65
CA LYS A 145 -11.39 -9.34 24.30
C LYS A 145 -10.49 -9.27 25.53
N THR A 146 -10.93 -8.63 26.61
CA THR A 146 -10.17 -8.52 27.87
C THR A 146 -9.94 -9.88 28.53
N LEU A 147 -10.93 -10.79 28.51
CA LEU A 147 -10.74 -12.17 28.96
C LEU A 147 -9.72 -12.92 28.10
N SER A 148 -9.75 -12.73 26.77
CA SER A 148 -8.77 -13.36 25.86
C SER A 148 -7.32 -12.94 26.14
N LEU A 149 -7.10 -11.72 26.62
CA LEU A 149 -5.77 -11.21 27.01
C LEU A 149 -5.25 -11.79 28.34
N LYS A 150 -6.09 -12.54 29.07
CA LYS A 150 -5.71 -13.27 30.30
C LYS A 150 -5.49 -14.76 30.02
N LEU A 151 -5.61 -15.22 28.77
CA LEU A 151 -5.39 -16.62 28.41
C LEU A 151 -3.90 -17.00 28.40
N ASN A 152 -3.59 -18.11 29.04
CA ASN A 152 -2.33 -18.84 29.01
C ASN A 152 -2.60 -20.35 29.20
N ALA A 153 -1.54 -21.17 29.18
CA ALA A 153 -1.62 -22.62 29.30
C ALA A 153 -2.22 -23.15 30.62
N HIS A 154 -2.41 -22.30 31.65
CA HIS A 154 -3.08 -22.68 32.89
C HIS A 154 -4.53 -22.19 32.95
N THR A 155 -4.78 -20.94 32.53
CA THR A 155 -6.14 -20.36 32.59
C THR A 155 -7.09 -20.93 31.55
N ILE A 156 -6.56 -21.52 30.45
CA ILE A 156 -7.38 -22.05 29.35
C ILE A 156 -8.40 -23.08 29.85
N HIS A 157 -8.04 -23.92 30.83
CA HIS A 157 -8.92 -24.93 31.43
C HIS A 157 -10.11 -24.34 32.24
N PHE A 158 -10.13 -23.03 32.51
CA PHE A 158 -11.34 -22.38 33.05
C PHE A 158 -12.36 -22.00 31.97
N PHE A 159 -11.94 -21.95 30.70
CA PHE A 159 -12.79 -21.56 29.56
C PHE A 159 -13.05 -22.69 28.58
N TYR A 160 -12.15 -23.67 28.48
CA TYR A 160 -12.30 -24.87 27.67
C TYR A 160 -12.46 -26.10 28.56
N ASN A 161 -13.54 -26.86 28.33
CA ASN A 161 -13.78 -28.16 28.95
C ASN A 161 -13.56 -29.28 27.93
N GLU A 162 -12.50 -30.05 28.12
CA GLU A 162 -12.10 -31.17 27.25
C GLU A 162 -13.16 -32.29 27.20
N HIS A 163 -13.85 -32.56 28.30
CA HIS A 163 -14.83 -33.66 28.36
C HIS A 163 -16.11 -33.32 27.56
N THR A 164 -16.59 -32.09 27.66
CA THR A 164 -17.81 -31.64 26.95
C THR A 164 -17.52 -30.98 25.61
N ASN A 165 -16.25 -30.78 25.25
CA ASN A 165 -15.83 -30.00 24.08
C ASN A 165 -16.50 -28.61 24.02
N ASP A 166 -16.63 -27.95 25.18
CA ASP A 166 -17.23 -26.61 25.29
C ASP A 166 -16.14 -25.54 25.46
N PHE A 167 -16.23 -24.45 24.69
CA PHE A 167 -15.32 -23.31 24.77
C PHE A 167 -16.04 -21.97 24.56
N PRO A 168 -16.87 -21.51 25.53
CA PRO A 168 -17.78 -20.37 25.34
C PRO A 168 -17.09 -19.07 24.91
N LEU A 169 -15.91 -18.77 25.47
CA LEU A 169 -15.16 -17.55 25.18
C LEU A 169 -14.78 -17.43 23.69
N TYR A 170 -14.47 -18.56 23.05
CA TYR A 170 -14.11 -18.60 21.63
C TYR A 170 -15.35 -18.75 20.74
N THR A 171 -16.26 -19.67 21.07
CA THR A 171 -17.43 -19.97 20.23
C THR A 171 -18.46 -18.84 20.16
N GLU A 172 -18.67 -18.09 21.24
CA GLU A 172 -19.52 -16.88 21.20
C GLU A 172 -18.82 -15.71 20.48
N ALA A 173 -17.50 -15.56 20.62
CA ALA A 173 -16.76 -14.48 19.98
C ALA A 173 -16.71 -14.59 18.44
N ILE A 174 -16.47 -15.80 17.90
CA ILE A 174 -16.32 -15.97 16.44
C ILE A 174 -17.61 -15.71 15.65
N LYS A 175 -18.79 -15.66 16.29
CA LYS A 175 -20.06 -15.27 15.63
C LYS A 175 -19.98 -13.84 15.05
N PHE A 176 -19.25 -12.95 15.71
CA PHE A 176 -19.10 -11.54 15.34
C PHE A 176 -17.98 -11.27 14.30
N PHE A 177 -17.42 -12.30 13.67
CA PHE A 177 -16.32 -12.17 12.70
C PHE A 177 -16.64 -11.28 11.49
N ASN A 178 -17.92 -11.25 11.10
CA ASN A 178 -18.47 -10.46 10.00
C ASN A 178 -19.47 -9.41 10.54
N HIS A 179 -19.10 -8.73 11.63
CA HIS A 179 -19.85 -7.57 12.09
C HIS A 179 -19.63 -6.36 11.15
N SER A 180 -20.60 -5.44 11.06
CA SER A 180 -20.52 -4.23 10.21
C SER A 180 -19.44 -3.24 10.68
N GLU A 181 -19.24 -3.11 12.00
CA GLU A 181 -18.19 -2.25 12.57
C GLU A 181 -16.80 -2.88 12.53
N GLY A 182 -15.83 -2.14 11.98
CA GLY A 182 -14.42 -2.58 11.91
C GLY A 182 -13.81 -2.85 13.29
N MET A 183 -14.16 -2.05 14.31
CA MET A 183 -13.63 -2.23 15.68
C MET A 183 -14.06 -3.56 16.31
N VAL A 184 -15.29 -4.02 16.04
CA VAL A 184 -15.76 -5.35 16.46
C VAL A 184 -14.99 -6.44 15.72
N ARG A 185 -14.83 -6.33 14.39
CA ARG A 185 -14.01 -7.28 13.61
C ARG A 185 -12.57 -7.36 14.14
N ILE A 186 -11.92 -6.23 14.44
CA ILE A 186 -10.56 -6.16 15.01
C ILE A 186 -10.50 -6.81 16.40
N ALA A 187 -11.50 -6.58 17.26
CA ALA A 187 -11.55 -7.19 18.59
C ALA A 187 -11.69 -8.72 18.52
N VAL A 188 -12.55 -9.23 17.65
CA VAL A 188 -12.71 -10.68 17.39
C VAL A 188 -11.41 -11.29 16.85
N ARG A 189 -10.77 -10.64 15.86
CA ARG A 189 -9.46 -11.06 15.31
C ARG A 189 -8.36 -11.09 16.37
N THR A 190 -8.35 -10.12 17.29
CA THR A 190 -7.41 -10.12 18.43
C THR A 190 -7.66 -11.31 19.35
N LEU A 191 -8.93 -11.59 19.65
CA LEU A 191 -9.34 -12.70 20.51
C LEU A 191 -8.98 -14.06 19.89
N THR A 192 -9.27 -14.28 18.61
CA THR A 192 -8.92 -15.56 17.94
C THR A 192 -7.41 -15.78 17.90
N LEU A 193 -6.62 -14.75 17.59
CA LEU A 193 -5.15 -14.84 17.65
C LEU A 193 -4.64 -15.14 19.06
N ASN A 194 -5.23 -14.54 20.11
CA ASN A 194 -4.87 -14.84 21.49
C ASN A 194 -5.21 -16.29 21.87
N VAL A 195 -6.37 -16.80 21.44
CA VAL A 195 -6.79 -18.19 21.66
C VAL A 195 -5.84 -19.17 20.94
N TYR A 196 -5.56 -18.95 19.66
CA TYR A 196 -4.70 -19.82 18.87
C TYR A 196 -3.24 -19.84 19.38
N ARG A 197 -2.77 -18.76 20.02
CA ARG A 197 -1.44 -18.68 20.65
C ARG A 197 -1.28 -19.53 21.91
N VAL A 198 -2.35 -20.08 22.49
CA VAL A 198 -2.24 -20.93 23.68
C VAL A 198 -1.83 -22.35 23.25
N GLU A 199 -0.70 -22.81 23.76
CA GLU A 199 -0.14 -24.14 23.50
C GLU A 199 -0.87 -25.26 24.29
N ASP A 200 -2.18 -25.40 24.08
CA ASP A 200 -2.99 -26.51 24.63
C ASP A 200 -3.46 -27.45 23.51
N ALA A 201 -3.04 -28.71 23.58
CA ALA A 201 -3.23 -29.68 22.49
C ALA A 201 -4.71 -30.06 22.29
N SER A 202 -5.46 -30.24 23.38
CA SER A 202 -6.86 -30.68 23.33
C SER A 202 -7.77 -29.56 22.83
N MET A 203 -7.53 -28.31 23.26
CA MET A 203 -8.21 -27.12 22.77
C MET A 203 -7.92 -26.87 21.28
N LEU A 204 -6.66 -27.00 20.84
CA LEU A 204 -6.31 -26.85 19.42
C LEU A 204 -6.93 -27.97 18.55
N ALA A 205 -7.00 -29.20 19.05
CA ALA A 205 -7.71 -30.29 18.37
C ALA A 205 -9.22 -30.00 18.25
N PHE A 206 -9.88 -29.54 19.33
CA PHE A 206 -11.27 -29.08 19.28
C PHE A 206 -11.47 -27.98 18.23
N ILE A 207 -10.60 -26.96 18.22
CA ILE A 207 -10.68 -25.86 17.24
C ILE A 207 -10.58 -26.41 15.82
N ARG A 208 -9.56 -27.23 15.53
CA ARG A 208 -9.33 -27.88 14.22
C ARG A 208 -10.55 -28.67 13.76
N ASP A 209 -11.05 -29.56 14.61
CA ASP A 209 -12.02 -30.59 14.22
C ASP A 209 -13.48 -30.08 14.23
N ARG A 210 -13.80 -29.09 15.07
CA ARG A 210 -15.18 -28.60 15.23
C ARG A 210 -15.44 -27.22 14.62
N THR A 211 -14.46 -26.31 14.62
CA THR A 211 -14.73 -24.88 14.36
C THR A 211 -13.96 -24.28 13.18
N ALA A 212 -12.73 -24.73 12.91
CA ALA A 212 -11.85 -24.10 11.93
C ALA A 212 -12.42 -24.16 10.51
N ALA A 213 -12.94 -25.32 10.09
CA ALA A 213 -13.55 -25.49 8.77
C ALA A 213 -14.79 -24.60 8.53
N PRO A 214 -15.84 -24.60 9.39
CA PRO A 214 -16.98 -23.69 9.19
C PRO A 214 -16.59 -22.21 9.33
N TYR A 215 -15.69 -21.87 10.27
CA TYR A 215 -15.20 -20.50 10.46
C TYR A 215 -14.47 -19.97 9.23
N PHE A 216 -13.41 -20.67 8.77
CA PHE A 216 -12.64 -20.25 7.61
C PHE A 216 -13.47 -20.30 6.32
N SER A 217 -14.41 -21.25 6.17
CA SER A 217 -15.32 -21.25 5.03
C SER A 217 -16.19 -20.00 4.96
N ASN A 218 -16.70 -19.52 6.09
CA ASN A 218 -17.52 -18.31 6.15
C ASN A 218 -16.67 -17.03 6.01
N LEU A 219 -15.49 -16.97 6.64
CA LEU A 219 -14.53 -15.86 6.51
C LEU A 219 -14.07 -15.66 5.07
N VAL A 220 -13.67 -16.74 4.39
CA VAL A 220 -13.17 -16.71 3.01
C VAL A 220 -14.28 -16.33 2.02
N TRP A 221 -15.52 -16.77 2.25
CA TRP A 221 -16.69 -16.34 1.48
C TRP A 221 -17.00 -14.85 1.68
N PHE A 222 -16.92 -14.33 2.92
CA PHE A 222 -17.11 -12.90 3.19
C PHE A 222 -16.08 -12.04 2.44
N ILE A 223 -14.80 -12.38 2.56
CA ILE A 223 -13.70 -11.69 1.87
C ILE A 223 -13.93 -11.67 0.35
N GLY A 224 -14.37 -12.78 -0.24
CA GLY A 224 -14.65 -12.82 -1.68
C GLY A 224 -15.84 -11.95 -2.12
N ASN A 225 -16.86 -11.76 -1.29
CA ASN A 225 -17.95 -10.83 -1.60
C ASN A 225 -17.49 -9.35 -1.46
N HIS A 226 -16.70 -9.03 -0.45
CA HIS A 226 -16.06 -7.71 -0.30
C HIS A 226 -15.22 -7.33 -1.52
N ILE A 227 -14.50 -8.30 -2.09
CA ILE A 227 -13.69 -8.14 -3.30
C ILE A 227 -14.53 -7.91 -4.56
N ILE A 228 -15.72 -8.53 -4.65
CA ILE A 228 -16.66 -8.27 -5.74
C ILE A 228 -17.25 -6.86 -5.63
N GLU A 229 -17.46 -6.35 -4.42
CA GLU A 229 -17.82 -4.94 -4.20
C GLU A 229 -16.68 -3.99 -4.61
N LEU A 230 -15.43 -4.29 -4.21
CA LEU A 230 -14.24 -3.53 -4.62
C LEU A 230 -14.11 -3.46 -6.15
N ASP A 231 -14.22 -4.60 -6.85
CA ASP A 231 -14.19 -4.64 -8.32
C ASP A 231 -15.37 -3.88 -8.96
N THR A 232 -16.54 -3.91 -8.33
CA THR A 232 -17.70 -3.12 -8.78
C THR A 232 -17.47 -1.62 -8.58
N CYS A 233 -16.79 -1.22 -7.51
CA CYS A 233 -16.35 0.16 -7.27
C CYS A 233 -15.37 0.61 -8.37
N VAL A 234 -14.30 -0.17 -8.61
CA VAL A 234 -13.28 0.11 -9.64
C VAL A 234 -13.86 0.20 -11.05
N ARG A 235 -14.81 -0.69 -11.41
CA ARG A 235 -15.44 -0.69 -12.75
C ARG A 235 -16.38 0.49 -12.98
N ASN A 236 -17.01 1.03 -11.95
CA ASN A 236 -17.99 2.10 -12.07
C ASN A 236 -17.38 3.50 -11.86
N ASP A 237 -16.21 3.61 -11.21
CA ASP A 237 -15.60 4.90 -10.85
C ASP A 237 -14.60 5.45 -11.87
N ALA A 238 -15.03 5.58 -13.14
CA ALA A 238 -14.21 6.21 -14.17
C ALA A 238 -13.85 7.68 -13.83
N ASP A 239 -14.77 8.40 -13.19
CA ASP A 239 -14.64 9.83 -12.86
C ASP A 239 -13.88 10.11 -11.54
N HIS A 240 -13.40 9.07 -10.84
CA HIS A 240 -12.68 9.19 -9.55
C HIS A 240 -13.51 9.84 -8.43
N GLN A 241 -14.84 9.73 -8.46
CA GLN A 241 -15.76 10.31 -7.49
C GLN A 241 -15.87 9.49 -6.20
N SER A 242 -15.50 8.21 -6.23
CA SER A 242 -15.61 7.29 -5.09
C SER A 242 -14.26 6.95 -4.42
N GLN A 243 -13.20 7.73 -4.69
CA GLN A 243 -11.85 7.59 -4.13
C GLN A 243 -11.82 7.20 -2.64
N ASN A 244 -12.59 7.90 -1.79
CA ASN A 244 -12.65 7.60 -0.35
C ASN A 244 -13.19 6.19 -0.08
N ARG A 245 -14.33 5.82 -0.70
CA ARG A 245 -14.92 4.47 -0.56
C ARG A 245 -13.98 3.38 -1.07
N LEU A 246 -13.31 3.61 -2.21
CA LEU A 246 -12.32 2.67 -2.72
C LEU A 246 -11.13 2.52 -1.75
N SER A 247 -10.71 3.62 -1.10
CA SER A 247 -9.69 3.58 -0.05
C SER A 247 -10.12 2.75 1.15
N ASP A 248 -11.36 2.91 1.61
CA ASP A 248 -11.90 2.13 2.73
C ASP A 248 -12.00 0.63 2.38
N LEU A 249 -12.48 0.30 1.18
CA LEU A 249 -12.57 -1.09 0.68
C LEU A 249 -11.19 -1.76 0.55
N VAL A 250 -10.17 -1.03 0.07
CA VAL A 250 -8.79 -1.52 -0.04
C VAL A 250 -8.15 -1.70 1.33
N ALA A 251 -8.34 -0.74 2.26
CA ALA A 251 -7.84 -0.84 3.62
C ALA A 251 -8.44 -2.05 4.36
N GLU A 252 -9.76 -2.25 4.27
CA GLU A 252 -10.40 -3.43 4.84
C GLU A 252 -9.89 -4.74 4.22
N HIS A 253 -9.66 -4.78 2.91
CA HIS A 253 -9.09 -5.97 2.27
C HIS A 253 -7.67 -6.28 2.78
N LEU A 254 -6.83 -5.25 2.98
CA LEU A 254 -5.51 -5.40 3.58
C LEU A 254 -5.60 -5.91 5.03
N ASP A 255 -6.51 -5.36 5.85
CA ASP A 255 -6.73 -5.84 7.22
C ASP A 255 -7.17 -7.32 7.26
N HIS A 256 -7.93 -7.77 6.27
CA HIS A 256 -8.27 -9.19 6.10
C HIS A 256 -7.05 -10.04 5.75
N LEU A 257 -6.22 -9.59 4.81
CA LEU A 257 -5.06 -10.33 4.34
C LEU A 257 -3.96 -10.41 5.41
N HIS A 258 -3.74 -9.32 6.16
CA HIS A 258 -2.85 -9.31 7.31
C HIS A 258 -3.34 -10.24 8.43
N TYR A 259 -4.64 -10.24 8.77
CA TYR A 259 -5.19 -11.18 9.75
C TYR A 259 -5.01 -12.65 9.34
N LEU A 260 -5.22 -12.97 8.05
CA LEU A 260 -4.96 -14.32 7.52
C LEU A 260 -3.48 -14.69 7.63
N ASN A 261 -2.57 -13.76 7.31
CA ASN A 261 -1.14 -13.98 7.47
C ASN A 261 -0.73 -14.13 8.95
N ASP A 262 -1.30 -13.34 9.86
CA ASP A 262 -1.03 -13.44 11.31
C ASP A 262 -1.37 -14.82 11.86
N ILE A 263 -2.50 -15.43 11.43
CA ILE A 263 -2.83 -16.83 11.77
C ILE A 263 -1.75 -17.78 11.23
N LEU A 264 -1.37 -17.64 9.96
CA LEU A 264 -0.37 -18.51 9.34
C LEU A 264 1.00 -18.40 10.02
N CYS A 265 1.38 -17.19 10.46
CA CYS A 265 2.60 -16.90 11.20
C CYS A 265 2.62 -17.47 12.63
N LEU A 266 1.49 -17.96 13.17
CA LEU A 266 1.50 -18.76 14.41
C LEU A 266 2.13 -20.15 14.20
N ASN A 267 2.33 -20.58 12.95
CA ASN A 267 2.97 -21.85 12.56
C ASN A 267 2.28 -23.13 13.11
N ILE A 268 0.98 -23.06 13.39
CA ILE A 268 0.17 -24.20 13.83
C ILE A 268 -0.15 -25.06 12.61
N SER A 269 0.62 -26.13 12.38
CA SER A 269 0.59 -26.95 11.15
C SER A 269 -0.83 -27.32 10.68
N ASP A 270 -1.65 -27.88 11.56
CA ASP A 270 -3.01 -28.32 11.19
C ASP A 270 -3.94 -27.16 10.86
N LEU A 271 -3.89 -26.08 11.62
CA LEU A 271 -4.70 -24.88 11.39
C LEU A 271 -4.30 -24.21 10.06
N ASN A 272 -2.98 -24.12 9.81
CA ASN A 272 -2.41 -23.61 8.57
C ASN A 272 -2.83 -24.46 7.36
N LYS A 273 -2.90 -25.79 7.51
CA LYS A 273 -3.40 -26.70 6.47
C LYS A 273 -4.87 -26.41 6.15
N VAL A 274 -5.75 -26.39 7.15
CA VAL A 274 -7.20 -26.13 6.95
C VAL A 274 -7.43 -24.74 6.36
N LEU A 275 -6.68 -23.71 6.82
CA LEU A 275 -6.78 -22.35 6.30
C LEU A 275 -6.28 -22.25 4.85
N SER A 276 -5.12 -22.82 4.54
CA SER A 276 -4.54 -22.80 3.19
C SER A 276 -5.43 -23.53 2.18
N GLU A 277 -6.00 -24.68 2.57
CA GLU A 277 -7.02 -25.38 1.78
C GLU A 277 -8.21 -24.48 1.48
N HIS A 278 -8.79 -23.82 2.50
CA HIS A 278 -9.93 -22.92 2.31
C HIS A 278 -9.59 -21.73 1.41
N LEU A 279 -8.42 -21.11 1.59
CA LEU A 279 -7.97 -20.00 0.76
C LEU A 279 -7.78 -20.43 -0.70
N LEU A 280 -7.07 -21.53 -0.97
CA LEU A 280 -6.87 -22.04 -2.32
C LEU A 280 -8.19 -22.47 -2.96
N HIS A 281 -8.99 -23.30 -2.27
CA HIS A 281 -10.15 -23.98 -2.85
C HIS A 281 -11.41 -23.10 -2.92
N LYS A 282 -11.51 -22.03 -2.13
CA LYS A 282 -12.72 -21.20 -2.05
C LYS A 282 -12.50 -19.71 -2.34
N LEU A 283 -11.28 -19.26 -2.64
CA LEU A 283 -11.02 -17.84 -2.97
C LEU A 283 -9.90 -17.63 -4.00
N LEU A 284 -8.66 -17.95 -3.64
CA LEU A 284 -7.48 -17.58 -4.43
C LEU A 284 -7.52 -18.19 -5.83
N VAL A 285 -7.72 -19.51 -5.94
CA VAL A 285 -7.84 -20.15 -7.26
C VAL A 285 -9.16 -19.78 -7.95
N PRO A 286 -10.36 -20.09 -7.41
CA PRO A 286 -11.61 -19.93 -8.16
C PRO A 286 -12.02 -18.49 -8.43
N LEU A 287 -11.66 -17.51 -7.58
CA LEU A 287 -12.00 -16.11 -7.78
C LEU A 287 -10.83 -15.30 -8.36
N TYR A 288 -9.61 -15.36 -7.80
CA TYR A 288 -8.52 -14.48 -8.27
C TYR A 288 -7.88 -15.04 -9.54
N VAL A 289 -7.31 -16.25 -9.48
CA VAL A 289 -6.54 -16.85 -10.59
C VAL A 289 -7.43 -17.11 -11.80
N TYR A 290 -8.61 -17.71 -11.62
CA TYR A 290 -9.53 -17.97 -12.73
C TYR A 290 -10.11 -16.70 -13.38
N SER A 291 -10.13 -15.55 -12.70
CA SER A 291 -10.54 -14.27 -13.32
C SER A 291 -9.54 -13.78 -14.38
N LEU A 292 -8.29 -14.24 -14.37
CA LEU A 292 -7.31 -13.97 -15.44
C LEU A 292 -7.71 -14.61 -16.78
N MET A 293 -8.51 -15.68 -16.79
CA MET A 293 -8.88 -16.40 -18.02
C MET A 293 -10.18 -15.93 -18.68
N ARG A 294 -10.82 -14.88 -18.15
CA ARG A 294 -12.17 -14.43 -18.55
C ARG A 294 -12.41 -14.31 -20.06
N HIS A 295 -11.41 -13.87 -20.84
CA HIS A 295 -11.57 -13.70 -22.29
C HIS A 295 -11.42 -14.99 -23.12
N LYS A 296 -10.76 -16.03 -22.61
CA LYS A 296 -10.64 -17.34 -23.30
C LYS A 296 -11.82 -18.29 -22.99
N ASN A 297 -12.56 -18.03 -21.91
CA ASN A 297 -13.66 -18.89 -21.46
C ASN A 297 -14.91 -18.87 -22.37
N LEU A 298 -15.02 -17.98 -23.37
CA LEU A 298 -16.10 -18.06 -24.38
C LEU A 298 -16.06 -19.36 -25.22
N LEU A 299 -14.94 -20.08 -25.22
CA LEU A 299 -14.80 -21.38 -25.87
C LEU A 299 -15.34 -22.56 -25.01
N CYS A 300 -15.72 -22.32 -23.75
CA CYS A 300 -16.26 -23.33 -22.84
C CYS A 300 -17.69 -22.96 -22.42
N GLN A 301 -18.67 -23.41 -23.22
CA GLN A 301 -20.08 -22.97 -23.23
C GLN A 301 -20.93 -23.19 -21.95
N ASN A 302 -20.34 -23.54 -20.81
CA ASN A 302 -21.05 -23.93 -19.56
C ASN A 302 -20.62 -23.12 -18.31
N GLN A 303 -20.15 -21.86 -18.44
CA GLN A 303 -19.56 -21.10 -17.32
C GLN A 303 -20.11 -19.69 -17.07
N GLU A 304 -21.27 -19.31 -17.62
CA GLU A 304 -21.86 -17.96 -17.41
C GLU A 304 -22.25 -17.66 -15.95
N GLU A 305 -22.37 -18.67 -15.08
CA GLU A 305 -22.74 -18.52 -13.66
C GLU A 305 -21.56 -18.19 -12.72
N ARG A 306 -20.29 -18.22 -13.20
CA ARG A 306 -19.13 -18.03 -12.32
C ARG A 306 -18.90 -16.55 -11.97
N LYS A 307 -18.88 -16.24 -10.67
CA LYS A 307 -18.48 -14.94 -10.15
C LYS A 307 -17.00 -14.68 -10.48
N HIS A 308 -16.71 -13.52 -11.07
CA HIS A 308 -15.38 -13.09 -11.50
C HIS A 308 -15.16 -11.61 -11.22
N VAL A 309 -13.89 -11.20 -11.07
CA VAL A 309 -13.46 -9.80 -11.04
C VAL A 309 -12.78 -9.42 -12.37
N SER A 310 -12.44 -8.14 -12.55
CA SER A 310 -11.62 -7.67 -13.66
C SER A 310 -10.17 -8.20 -13.56
N ILE A 311 -9.49 -8.30 -14.70
CA ILE A 311 -8.07 -8.74 -14.76
C ILE A 311 -7.18 -7.80 -13.93
N VAL A 312 -7.46 -6.49 -13.97
CA VAL A 312 -6.75 -5.47 -13.17
C VAL A 312 -6.85 -5.78 -11.68
N VAL A 313 -8.06 -5.99 -11.16
CA VAL A 313 -8.29 -6.30 -9.74
C VAL A 313 -7.70 -7.67 -9.38
N ALA A 314 -7.82 -8.68 -10.25
CA ALA A 314 -7.19 -9.98 -10.03
C ALA A 314 -5.65 -9.88 -9.90
N LEU A 315 -4.99 -9.14 -10.80
CA LEU A 315 -3.54 -8.91 -10.75
C LEU A 315 -3.14 -8.12 -9.49
N PHE A 316 -3.93 -7.12 -9.09
CA PHE A 316 -3.72 -6.34 -7.86
C PHE A 316 -3.78 -7.24 -6.61
N LEU A 317 -4.86 -8.01 -6.46
CA LEU A 317 -5.06 -8.89 -5.30
C LEU A 317 -4.00 -10.00 -5.22
N LEU A 318 -3.64 -10.61 -6.36
CA LEU A 318 -2.56 -11.60 -6.41
C LEU A 318 -1.21 -10.99 -6.04
N SER A 319 -0.93 -9.76 -6.49
CA SER A 319 0.29 -9.03 -6.08
C SER A 319 0.32 -8.81 -4.56
N GLN A 320 -0.80 -8.40 -3.95
CA GLN A 320 -0.90 -8.23 -2.50
C GLN A 320 -0.67 -9.55 -1.75
N VAL A 321 -1.28 -10.66 -2.20
CA VAL A 321 -1.07 -11.99 -1.61
C VAL A 321 0.41 -12.37 -1.62
N PHE A 322 1.11 -12.20 -2.74
CA PHE A 322 2.54 -12.55 -2.82
C PHE A 322 3.49 -11.55 -2.13
N LEU A 323 3.04 -10.32 -1.80
CA LEU A 323 3.83 -9.38 -1.00
C LEU A 323 3.61 -9.57 0.51
N ILE A 324 2.39 -9.91 0.94
CA ILE A 324 2.01 -9.95 2.36
C ILE A 324 2.09 -11.36 2.96
N VAL A 325 1.77 -12.40 2.20
CA VAL A 325 1.72 -13.77 2.73
C VAL A 325 3.09 -14.43 2.69
N SER A 326 3.61 -14.80 3.87
CA SER A 326 4.93 -15.46 4.01
C SER A 326 4.86 -16.99 4.15
N HIS A 327 3.66 -17.59 4.17
CA HIS A 327 3.50 -19.04 4.37
C HIS A 327 3.86 -19.84 3.12
N GLY A 328 5.07 -20.40 3.10
CA GLY A 328 5.67 -21.14 1.98
C GLY A 328 4.75 -22.10 1.24
N PRO A 329 4.14 -23.11 1.88
CA PRO A 329 3.28 -24.09 1.21
C PRO A 329 2.13 -23.46 0.40
N LEU A 330 1.48 -22.42 0.96
CA LEU A 330 0.37 -21.72 0.33
C LEU A 330 0.83 -20.90 -0.88
N VAL A 331 1.89 -20.11 -0.74
CA VAL A 331 2.40 -19.29 -1.85
C VAL A 331 3.09 -20.12 -2.93
N HIS A 332 3.79 -21.20 -2.56
CA HIS A 332 4.36 -22.17 -3.51
C HIS A 332 3.24 -22.79 -4.36
N THR A 333 2.20 -23.35 -3.72
CA THR A 333 1.09 -23.99 -4.43
C THR A 333 0.37 -22.99 -5.35
N LEU A 334 0.11 -21.77 -4.86
CA LEU A 334 -0.51 -20.73 -5.68
C LEU A 334 0.35 -20.35 -6.89
N ALA A 335 1.66 -20.18 -6.70
CA ALA A 335 2.60 -19.87 -7.79
C ALA A 335 2.69 -21.03 -8.79
N ALA A 336 2.73 -22.29 -8.33
CA ALA A 336 2.71 -23.46 -9.19
C ALA A 336 1.43 -23.51 -10.05
N VAL A 337 0.26 -23.30 -9.43
CA VAL A 337 -1.01 -23.21 -10.15
C VAL A 337 -0.99 -22.09 -11.20
N MET A 338 -0.39 -20.93 -10.93
CA MET A 338 -0.34 -19.81 -11.88
C MET A 338 0.70 -19.95 -12.99
N LEU A 339 1.84 -20.61 -12.74
CA LEU A 339 3.00 -20.63 -13.65
C LEU A 339 3.20 -21.97 -14.36
N LEU A 340 2.61 -23.06 -13.84
CA LEU A 340 2.80 -24.42 -14.35
C LEU A 340 1.51 -25.06 -14.91
N SER A 341 0.31 -24.57 -14.55
CA SER A 341 -0.94 -25.15 -15.07
C SER A 341 -1.11 -24.95 -16.57
N ASP A 342 -1.29 -26.07 -17.28
CA ASP A 342 -1.61 -26.08 -18.70
C ASP A 342 -3.13 -26.09 -18.97
N LEU A 343 -3.55 -25.70 -20.18
CA LEU A 343 -4.95 -25.73 -20.66
C LEU A 343 -5.65 -27.08 -20.40
N LYS A 344 -4.94 -28.19 -20.60
CA LYS A 344 -5.48 -29.54 -20.35
C LYS A 344 -5.81 -29.76 -18.88
N THR A 345 -4.93 -29.34 -17.97
CA THR A 345 -5.14 -29.42 -16.52
C THR A 345 -6.32 -28.56 -16.10
N ILE A 346 -6.42 -27.35 -16.64
CA ILE A 346 -7.51 -26.40 -16.34
C ILE A 346 -8.87 -26.92 -16.85
N GLN A 347 -8.89 -27.58 -18.02
CA GLN A 347 -10.08 -28.28 -18.54
C GLN A 347 -10.53 -29.45 -17.64
N THR A 348 -9.60 -30.12 -16.95
CA THR A 348 -9.95 -31.14 -15.94
C THR A 348 -10.49 -30.59 -14.62
N GLY A 349 -10.59 -29.26 -14.49
CA GLY A 349 -11.21 -28.59 -13.35
C GLY A 349 -10.22 -28.21 -12.24
N ALA A 350 -10.55 -27.16 -11.49
CA ALA A 350 -9.65 -26.59 -10.49
C ALA A 350 -9.28 -27.55 -9.35
N SER A 351 -10.15 -28.53 -9.01
CA SER A 351 -9.85 -29.59 -8.04
C SER A 351 -8.59 -30.37 -8.46
N LYS A 352 -8.55 -30.82 -9.71
CA LYS A 352 -7.43 -31.64 -10.22
C LYS A 352 -6.14 -30.83 -10.45
N VAL A 353 -6.28 -29.54 -10.75
CA VAL A 353 -5.15 -28.59 -10.79
C VAL A 353 -4.46 -28.50 -9.43
N LEU A 354 -5.24 -28.42 -8.33
CA LEU A 354 -4.68 -28.32 -6.98
C LEU A 354 -4.13 -29.65 -6.47
N GLU A 355 -4.77 -30.78 -6.80
CA GLU A 355 -4.24 -32.13 -6.53
C GLU A 355 -2.89 -32.41 -7.23
N MET A 356 -2.60 -31.72 -8.33
CA MET A 356 -1.31 -31.86 -9.04
C MET A 356 -0.17 -31.02 -8.43
N TYR A 357 -0.49 -30.00 -7.63
CA TYR A 357 0.50 -29.03 -7.13
C TYR A 357 0.47 -28.84 -5.60
N GLY A 358 -0.29 -29.66 -4.87
CA GLY A 358 -0.29 -29.71 -3.40
C GLY A 358 -0.80 -31.05 -2.85
N ASP A 359 -0.41 -31.39 -1.63
CA ASP A 359 -0.73 -32.67 -0.95
C ASP A 359 -2.18 -32.77 -0.44
N ILE A 360 -3.15 -32.27 -1.21
CA ILE A 360 -4.54 -32.07 -0.78
C ILE A 360 -5.50 -32.62 -1.86
N SER A 361 -6.09 -33.80 -1.59
CA SER A 361 -7.11 -34.41 -2.43
C SER A 361 -8.52 -34.21 -1.88
N LEU A 362 -9.49 -33.98 -2.77
CA LEU A 362 -10.88 -33.69 -2.39
C LEU A 362 -11.86 -34.00 -3.53
N ASP A 363 -12.78 -34.95 -3.28
CA ASP A 363 -13.89 -35.35 -4.18
C ASP A 363 -14.94 -34.24 -4.47
N LYS A 364 -14.66 -32.97 -4.17
CA LYS A 364 -15.61 -31.85 -4.28
C LYS A 364 -15.21 -30.85 -5.36
N PRO A 365 -16.19 -30.31 -6.13
CA PRO A 365 -15.91 -29.32 -7.16
C PRO A 365 -15.44 -28.00 -6.55
N ILE A 366 -14.25 -27.55 -6.94
CA ILE A 366 -13.71 -26.24 -6.56
C ILE A 366 -14.46 -25.12 -7.30
N ALA A 367 -15.09 -24.23 -6.53
CA ALA A 367 -15.82 -23.07 -7.01
C ALA A 367 -15.92 -21.99 -5.91
N PHE A 368 -16.08 -20.73 -6.32
CA PHE A 368 -16.45 -19.64 -5.41
C PHE A 368 -17.96 -19.72 -5.13
N SER A 369 -18.34 -20.49 -4.10
CA SER A 369 -19.73 -20.78 -3.74
C SER A 369 -20.01 -20.52 -2.25
N PRO A 370 -21.27 -20.22 -1.88
CA PRO A 370 -21.61 -19.97 -0.48
C PRO A 370 -21.37 -21.21 0.40
N PRO A 371 -20.99 -21.02 1.68
CA PRO A 371 -20.97 -22.10 2.67
C PRO A 371 -22.31 -22.83 2.73
N ARG A 372 -22.29 -24.12 3.06
CA ARG A 372 -23.50 -24.96 3.17
C ARG A 372 -24.48 -24.47 4.24
N GLU A 373 -23.95 -23.81 5.28
CA GLU A 373 -24.68 -23.25 6.40
C GLU A 373 -23.89 -22.05 6.98
N SER A 374 -24.59 -21.17 7.69
CA SER A 374 -23.96 -20.06 8.42
C SER A 374 -23.15 -20.58 9.60
N LEU A 375 -22.11 -19.83 9.98
CA LEU A 375 -21.28 -20.16 11.14
C LEU A 375 -22.09 -20.34 12.42
N GLU A 376 -23.07 -19.47 12.66
CA GLU A 376 -23.95 -19.54 13.83
C GLU A 376 -24.68 -20.88 13.90
N LYS A 377 -25.26 -21.33 12.77
CA LYS A 377 -25.96 -22.61 12.68
C LYS A 377 -25.01 -23.80 12.87
N SER A 378 -23.80 -23.75 12.30
CA SER A 378 -22.78 -24.78 12.56
C SER A 378 -22.44 -24.88 14.04
N LEU A 379 -22.39 -23.76 14.77
CA LEU A 379 -22.10 -23.72 16.20
C LEU A 379 -23.29 -24.17 17.07
N GLU A 380 -24.52 -23.85 16.66
CA GLU A 380 -25.75 -24.33 17.32
C GLU A 380 -25.89 -25.85 17.21
N ASN A 381 -25.65 -26.43 16.02
CA ASN A 381 -25.63 -27.88 15.80
C ASN A 381 -24.62 -28.60 16.71
N LEU A 382 -23.47 -27.97 17.03
CA LEU A 382 -22.51 -28.52 17.99
C LEU A 382 -23.12 -28.57 19.40
N SER A 383 -23.79 -27.51 19.84
CA SER A 383 -24.45 -27.48 21.16
C SER A 383 -25.62 -28.46 21.29
N GLU A 384 -26.42 -28.65 20.23
CA GLU A 384 -27.53 -29.61 20.24
C GLU A 384 -27.04 -31.08 20.28
N SER A 385 -25.88 -31.37 19.68
CA SER A 385 -25.28 -32.71 19.76
C SER A 385 -24.84 -33.10 21.18
N LEU A 386 -24.60 -32.12 22.04
CA LEU A 386 -24.22 -32.33 23.45
C LEU A 386 -25.47 -32.57 24.32
N THR A 387 -26.57 -31.85 24.09
CA THR A 387 -27.81 -32.02 24.90
C THR A 387 -28.46 -33.40 24.73
N VAL A 388 -28.38 -34.00 23.54
CA VAL A 388 -28.88 -35.37 23.29
C VAL A 388 -28.04 -36.43 24.02
N SER A 389 -26.79 -36.12 24.37
CA SER A 389 -25.89 -37.04 25.09
C SER A 389 -26.18 -37.08 26.60
N ASP A 390 -26.58 -35.95 27.21
CA ASP A 390 -26.94 -35.88 28.63
C ASP A 390 -28.31 -36.54 28.92
N GLU A 391 -29.31 -36.36 28.05
CA GLU A 391 -30.65 -36.96 28.25
C GLU A 391 -30.64 -38.50 28.25
N LEU A 392 -29.68 -39.13 27.57
CA LEU A 392 -29.54 -40.60 27.54
C LEU A 392 -28.84 -41.19 28.78
N CYS A 393 -28.29 -40.37 29.67
CA CYS A 393 -27.62 -40.85 30.89
C CYS A 393 -28.51 -40.90 32.14
N GLU A 394 -29.74 -40.36 32.11
CA GLU A 394 -30.63 -40.33 33.29
C GLU A 394 -31.75 -41.41 33.29
N GLU A 395 -31.99 -42.14 32.19
CA GLU A 395 -33.06 -43.18 32.14
C GLU A 395 -32.60 -44.63 32.46
N GLU A 396 -31.31 -44.99 32.33
CA GLU A 396 -30.81 -46.34 32.66
C GLU A 396 -30.53 -46.55 34.17
N SER A 397 -31.52 -46.26 35.02
CA SER A 397 -31.44 -46.60 36.46
C SER A 397 -32.70 -47.23 37.06
N ASN A 398 -33.53 -47.89 36.25
CA ASN A 398 -34.57 -48.81 36.74
C ASN A 398 -34.72 -50.05 35.85
N LEU A 399 -35.19 -51.15 36.45
CA LEU A 399 -35.46 -52.48 35.84
C LEU A 399 -34.23 -53.37 35.56
N LYS A 400 -33.75 -54.02 36.63
CA LYS A 400 -33.27 -55.42 36.53
C LYS A 400 -34.44 -56.37 36.77
N GLU A 401 -34.25 -57.62 36.31
CA GLU A 401 -35.05 -58.84 36.52
C GLU A 401 -36.07 -59.21 35.42
N GLU A 402 -35.66 -60.05 34.46
CA GLU A 402 -36.00 -61.49 34.53
C GLU A 402 -35.08 -62.34 33.61
N LYS A 403 -35.31 -63.66 33.55
CA LYS A 403 -34.30 -64.72 33.28
C LYS A 403 -34.34 -65.38 31.89
N ASP A 404 -33.16 -65.90 31.52
CA ASP A 404 -32.89 -67.18 30.83
C ASP A 404 -33.77 -67.61 29.63
N ASN A 405 -33.17 -67.76 28.43
CA ASN A 405 -32.63 -69.09 28.04
C ASN A 405 -31.94 -69.20 26.63
N VAL A 406 -30.87 -70.00 26.62
CA VAL A 406 -30.42 -70.95 25.56
C VAL A 406 -29.79 -70.43 24.24
N LYS A 407 -28.44 -70.37 24.28
CA LYS A 407 -27.44 -71.09 23.46
C LYS A 407 -27.49 -71.11 21.90
N ASN A 408 -26.38 -70.62 21.34
CA ASN A 408 -25.44 -71.23 20.35
C ASN A 408 -25.00 -70.13 19.36
N GLY A 409 -23.75 -69.93 18.95
CA GLY A 409 -22.49 -70.63 19.20
C GLY A 409 -21.45 -70.13 18.16
N SER A 410 -20.22 -69.87 18.65
CA SER A 410 -18.91 -69.89 17.93
C SER A 410 -18.69 -69.08 16.64
N GLU A 411 -17.92 -68.01 16.79
CA GLU A 411 -16.60 -67.74 16.17
C GLU A 411 -16.30 -68.10 14.69
N ASP A 412 -15.76 -67.07 14.01
CA ASP A 412 -14.56 -67.06 13.15
C ASP A 412 -14.56 -67.34 11.62
N VAL A 413 -14.12 -66.27 10.92
CA VAL A 413 -13.04 -66.22 9.89
C VAL A 413 -13.32 -66.66 8.44
N SER A 414 -13.30 -65.64 7.57
CA SER A 414 -12.99 -65.56 6.12
C SER A 414 -12.92 -66.81 5.22
N GLU A 415 -13.56 -66.74 4.03
CA GLU A 415 -12.87 -66.62 2.73
C GLU A 415 -13.84 -66.39 1.54
N THR A 416 -13.31 -66.26 0.31
CA THR A 416 -13.93 -65.61 -0.87
C THR A 416 -14.78 -66.48 -1.82
N ASN A 417 -15.75 -65.82 -2.46
CA ASN A 417 -16.28 -66.03 -3.84
C ASN A 417 -17.05 -67.32 -4.22
N HIS A 418 -18.30 -67.14 -4.65
CA HIS A 418 -19.06 -67.75 -5.78
C HIS A 418 -20.56 -67.39 -5.60
N ALA A 419 -21.52 -67.54 -6.54
CA ALA A 419 -21.56 -67.21 -7.97
C ALA A 419 -23.02 -67.34 -8.51
N SER A 420 -23.46 -66.40 -9.36
CA SER A 420 -24.43 -66.56 -10.48
C SER A 420 -25.95 -66.83 -10.27
N THR A 421 -26.70 -66.53 -11.36
CA THR A 421 -28.11 -66.86 -11.74
C THR A 421 -29.23 -65.88 -11.34
N SER A 422 -30.27 -65.58 -12.14
CA SER A 422 -30.51 -65.60 -13.62
C SER A 422 -31.97 -65.16 -13.92
N PHE A 423 -32.26 -64.47 -15.05
CA PHE A 423 -33.47 -64.75 -15.87
C PHE A 423 -33.43 -64.08 -17.27
N ASP A 424 -34.07 -64.71 -18.26
CA ASP A 424 -34.01 -64.41 -19.70
C ASP A 424 -35.21 -63.63 -20.26
N THR A 425 -35.07 -63.00 -21.44
CA THR A 425 -35.77 -63.43 -22.70
C THR A 425 -35.30 -62.67 -23.95
N ALA A 426 -35.35 -63.34 -25.13
CA ALA A 426 -34.72 -62.94 -26.40
C ALA A 426 -35.71 -62.33 -27.43
N SER A 427 -35.29 -61.72 -28.56
CA SER A 427 -34.76 -62.36 -29.79
C SER A 427 -34.78 -61.33 -30.97
N THR A 428 -34.30 -61.51 -32.22
CA THR A 428 -33.71 -62.65 -32.98
C THR A 428 -32.75 -62.14 -34.09
N GLY A 429 -31.62 -62.83 -34.34
CA GLY A 429 -30.84 -62.81 -35.61
C GLY A 429 -29.93 -61.58 -35.88
N GLY A 430 -28.66 -61.68 -36.31
CA GLY A 430 -27.87 -62.76 -36.93
C GLY A 430 -27.36 -62.24 -38.29
N VAL A 431 -26.07 -62.17 -38.65
CA VAL A 431 -24.98 -63.17 -38.59
C VAL A 431 -23.59 -62.48 -38.49
N SER A 432 -22.57 -63.19 -38.00
CA SER A 432 -21.16 -62.75 -37.88
C SER A 432 -20.36 -62.83 -39.19
N VAL A 433 -19.34 -61.97 -39.38
CA VAL A 433 -18.01 -62.31 -39.96
C VAL A 433 -17.00 -61.18 -39.67
N LEU A 434 -15.72 -61.52 -39.54
CA LEU A 434 -14.60 -60.58 -39.31
C LEU A 434 -14.24 -59.75 -40.56
N ILE A 435 -13.46 -58.67 -40.32
CA ILE A 435 -12.42 -58.01 -41.18
C ILE A 435 -12.58 -56.48 -41.20
N SER A 436 -11.44 -55.80 -41.21
CA SER A 436 -11.21 -54.35 -41.05
C SER A 436 -11.96 -53.45 -42.06
N PRO A 437 -12.30 -52.20 -41.69
CA PRO A 437 -12.69 -51.16 -42.65
C PRO A 437 -11.47 -50.36 -43.13
N GLN A 438 -11.32 -50.25 -44.45
CA GLN A 438 -10.41 -49.31 -45.13
C GLN A 438 -11.04 -47.90 -45.25
N GLN A 439 -10.21 -46.96 -45.71
CA GLN A 439 -10.58 -45.66 -46.25
C GLN A 439 -11.79 -45.69 -47.20
N LEU A 440 -12.47 -44.54 -47.30
CA LEU A 440 -13.01 -44.07 -48.58
C LEU A 440 -12.72 -42.58 -48.72
N ASP A 441 -11.86 -42.24 -49.68
CA ASP A 441 -11.53 -40.87 -50.07
C ASP A 441 -12.68 -40.24 -50.86
N VAL A 442 -12.82 -38.91 -50.77
CA VAL A 442 -13.36 -38.09 -51.87
C VAL A 442 -12.35 -37.00 -52.16
N ASN A 443 -11.94 -36.96 -53.43
CA ASN A 443 -10.75 -36.26 -53.90
C ASN A 443 -11.15 -35.15 -54.89
N ILE A 444 -10.72 -33.90 -54.66
CA ILE A 444 -10.76 -32.79 -55.64
C ILE A 444 -9.41 -32.05 -55.53
N PRO A 445 -8.74 -31.74 -56.66
CA PRO A 445 -7.28 -31.73 -56.69
C PRO A 445 -6.62 -30.38 -56.40
N ALA A 446 -5.34 -30.45 -56.04
CA ALA A 446 -4.44 -29.31 -56.01
C ALA A 446 -3.58 -29.28 -57.30
N GLU A 447 -4.03 -28.50 -58.28
CA GLU A 447 -3.19 -27.93 -59.35
C GLU A 447 -3.56 -26.44 -59.51
N ASP A 448 -2.72 -25.68 -60.21
CA ASP A 448 -2.84 -24.23 -60.48
C ASP A 448 -2.70 -23.25 -59.29
N LEU A 449 -1.48 -23.15 -58.76
CA LEU A 449 -1.03 -21.92 -58.07
C LEU A 449 0.40 -21.45 -58.45
N GLU A 450 0.84 -21.72 -59.69
CA GLU A 450 2.09 -21.21 -60.27
C GLU A 450 1.87 -20.41 -61.57
N GLU A 451 0.78 -19.63 -61.67
CA GLU A 451 0.56 -18.77 -62.85
C GLU A 451 -0.15 -17.41 -62.60
N ILE A 452 0.15 -16.72 -61.48
CA ILE A 452 -0.09 -15.26 -61.37
C ILE A 452 1.13 -14.53 -60.77
N LYS A 453 2.28 -14.71 -61.41
CA LYS A 453 3.31 -13.66 -61.50
C LYS A 453 3.20 -13.07 -62.91
N HIS A 454 3.46 -11.77 -63.06
CA HIS A 454 3.33 -10.98 -64.31
C HIS A 454 1.93 -10.43 -64.66
N LEU A 455 1.38 -9.58 -63.78
CA LEU A 455 0.58 -8.43 -64.22
C LEU A 455 1.13 -7.15 -63.58
N ASN A 456 1.25 -6.09 -64.39
CA ASN A 456 1.79 -4.80 -63.94
C ASN A 456 0.72 -4.04 -63.14
N VAL A 457 1.08 -3.62 -61.92
CA VAL A 457 0.21 -2.84 -61.01
C VAL A 457 0.91 -1.51 -60.71
N THR A 458 0.13 -0.43 -60.67
CA THR A 458 0.60 0.96 -60.55
C THR A 458 1.04 1.32 -59.12
N ASP A 459 1.94 2.30 -59.00
CA ASP A 459 2.66 2.64 -57.76
C ASP A 459 1.77 2.96 -56.54
N GLU A 460 0.50 3.35 -56.75
CA GLU A 460 -0.44 3.72 -55.68
C GLU A 460 -0.89 2.52 -54.80
N GLU A 461 -0.97 1.29 -55.32
CA GLU A 461 -1.27 0.10 -54.49
C GLU A 461 -0.06 -0.39 -53.69
N LYS A 462 1.16 0.04 -54.05
CA LYS A 462 2.40 -0.39 -53.39
C LYS A 462 2.60 0.30 -52.04
N GLU A 463 2.15 1.55 -51.94
CA GLU A 463 2.24 2.35 -50.70
C GLU A 463 1.23 1.88 -49.64
N GLN A 464 0.05 1.38 -50.04
CA GLN A 464 -0.92 0.80 -49.10
C GLN A 464 -0.47 -0.54 -48.50
N ARG A 465 0.33 -1.34 -49.21
CA ARG A 465 0.88 -2.59 -48.66
C ARG A 465 2.00 -2.36 -47.64
N LEU A 466 2.82 -1.33 -47.84
CA LEU A 466 3.85 -0.90 -46.88
C LEU A 466 3.29 -0.40 -45.54
N ALA A 467 2.01 0.00 -45.49
CA ALA A 467 1.34 0.41 -44.26
C ALA A 467 0.80 -0.75 -43.40
N LEU A 468 0.86 -2.00 -43.90
CA LEU A 468 0.33 -3.20 -43.24
C LEU A 468 1.39 -4.27 -42.93
N GLU A 469 2.64 -4.10 -43.38
CA GLU A 469 3.74 -5.01 -43.04
C GLU A 469 4.40 -4.62 -41.70
N THR A 470 3.97 -5.30 -40.63
CA THR A 470 4.72 -5.40 -39.36
C THR A 470 6.07 -6.10 -39.63
N PRO A 471 7.20 -5.67 -39.05
CA PRO A 471 8.53 -6.15 -39.45
C PRO A 471 8.70 -7.67 -39.31
N LEU A 472 9.32 -8.24 -40.34
CA LEU A 472 9.61 -9.67 -40.51
C LEU A 472 10.30 -10.27 -39.27
N THR A 473 9.61 -11.22 -38.62
CA THR A 473 10.18 -12.00 -37.53
C THR A 473 10.93 -13.23 -38.08
N PRO A 474 12.16 -13.51 -37.61
CA PRO A 474 12.85 -14.75 -37.99
C PRO A 474 12.06 -15.99 -37.58
N GLN A 475 12.19 -17.07 -38.36
CA GLN A 475 11.36 -18.28 -38.26
C GLN A 475 11.41 -19.02 -36.91
N THR A 476 12.28 -18.62 -35.99
CA THR A 476 12.40 -19.16 -34.62
C THR A 476 11.17 -18.91 -33.74
N GLN A 477 10.34 -17.90 -34.02
CA GLN A 477 9.25 -17.52 -33.11
C GLN A 477 8.07 -18.51 -33.08
N LYS A 478 7.74 -19.21 -34.19
CA LYS A 478 6.54 -20.07 -34.25
C LYS A 478 6.51 -21.15 -33.15
N ASN A 479 7.64 -21.82 -32.94
CA ASN A 479 7.76 -22.90 -31.94
C ASN A 479 7.68 -22.38 -30.49
N VAL A 480 7.97 -21.10 -30.24
CA VAL A 480 7.93 -20.50 -28.91
C VAL A 480 6.51 -20.04 -28.57
N THR A 481 5.76 -19.48 -29.52
CA THR A 481 4.37 -19.07 -29.30
C THR A 481 3.48 -20.26 -28.94
N GLU A 482 3.73 -21.43 -29.52
CA GLU A 482 3.05 -22.68 -29.16
C GLU A 482 3.32 -23.11 -27.71
N SER A 483 4.51 -22.85 -27.17
CA SER A 483 4.85 -23.19 -25.78
C SER A 483 4.05 -22.36 -24.75
N LEU A 484 3.86 -21.05 -24.98
CA LEU A 484 3.08 -20.21 -24.07
C LEU A 484 1.57 -20.42 -24.20
N SER A 485 1.08 -20.77 -25.39
CA SER A 485 -0.34 -21.04 -25.61
C SER A 485 -0.89 -22.19 -24.74
N ASN A 486 -0.01 -23.08 -24.26
CA ASN A 486 -0.39 -24.12 -23.30
C ASN A 486 -0.62 -23.58 -21.88
N LYS A 487 -0.01 -22.46 -21.45
CA LYS A 487 -0.02 -21.93 -20.08
C LYS A 487 -0.82 -20.62 -19.96
N PRO A 488 -2.17 -20.68 -19.88
CA PRO A 488 -3.02 -19.51 -20.11
C PRO A 488 -2.93 -18.43 -19.02
N PHE A 489 -2.66 -18.78 -17.76
CA PHE A 489 -2.50 -17.79 -16.69
C PHE A 489 -1.24 -16.94 -16.89
N LEU A 490 -0.09 -17.59 -17.10
CA LEU A 490 1.18 -16.94 -17.44
C LEU A 490 1.08 -16.14 -18.74
N GLU A 491 0.42 -16.68 -19.76
CA GLU A 491 0.15 -15.99 -21.01
C GLU A 491 -0.68 -14.72 -20.79
N THR A 492 -1.73 -14.75 -19.96
CA THR A 492 -2.50 -13.54 -19.59
C THR A 492 -1.62 -12.52 -18.87
N ILE A 493 -0.78 -12.93 -17.92
CA ILE A 493 0.12 -12.02 -17.18
C ILE A 493 1.09 -11.33 -18.16
N LEU A 494 1.72 -12.08 -19.06
CA LEU A 494 2.64 -11.54 -20.06
C LEU A 494 1.95 -10.71 -21.14
N ASN A 495 0.72 -11.06 -21.52
CA ASN A 495 -0.09 -10.25 -22.43
C ASN A 495 -0.58 -8.95 -21.77
N SER A 496 -0.77 -8.93 -20.46
CA SER A 496 -1.13 -7.72 -19.69
C SER A 496 -0.02 -6.66 -19.68
N LEU A 497 1.23 -7.04 -20.01
CA LEU A 497 2.35 -6.11 -20.20
C LEU A 497 2.25 -5.30 -21.51
N PHE A 498 1.40 -5.70 -22.47
CA PHE A 498 1.16 -4.90 -23.67
C PHE A 498 0.37 -3.64 -23.33
N CYS A 499 1.04 -2.48 -23.38
CA CYS A 499 0.44 -1.18 -23.13
C CYS A 499 -0.33 -0.65 -24.38
N THR A 500 -1.33 -1.41 -24.86
CA THR A 500 -2.07 -1.13 -26.11
C THR A 500 -2.81 0.21 -26.05
N GLU A 501 -3.58 0.45 -24.99
CA GLU A 501 -4.30 1.71 -24.78
C GLU A 501 -3.64 2.61 -23.74
N ASN A 502 -3.08 2.02 -22.70
CA ASN A 502 -2.40 2.63 -21.55
C ASN A 502 -1.69 1.51 -20.75
N ASP A 503 -1.08 1.86 -19.62
CA ASP A 503 -0.31 0.94 -18.78
C ASP A 503 -1.08 0.37 -17.57
N TYR A 504 -2.41 0.39 -17.59
CA TYR A 504 -3.25 0.10 -16.43
C TYR A 504 -3.10 -1.34 -15.93
N ALA A 505 -3.27 -2.33 -16.82
CA ALA A 505 -3.03 -3.74 -16.51
C ALA A 505 -1.52 -4.06 -16.37
N ALA A 506 -0.68 -3.38 -17.15
CA ALA A 506 0.77 -3.59 -17.15
C ALA A 506 1.40 -3.29 -15.79
N LEU A 507 0.97 -2.22 -15.09
CA LEU A 507 1.45 -1.90 -13.76
C LEU A 507 1.25 -3.06 -12.77
N PHE A 508 0.05 -3.66 -12.74
CA PHE A 508 -0.25 -4.75 -11.80
C PHE A 508 0.35 -6.09 -12.23
N ALA A 509 0.51 -6.33 -13.55
CA ALA A 509 1.29 -7.47 -14.02
C ALA A 509 2.77 -7.36 -13.60
N LEU A 510 3.37 -6.17 -13.66
CA LEU A 510 4.71 -5.92 -13.14
C LEU A 510 4.80 -6.05 -11.62
N CYS A 511 3.80 -5.56 -10.87
CA CYS A 511 3.74 -5.75 -9.41
C CYS A 511 3.67 -7.24 -9.04
N LEU A 512 2.89 -8.03 -9.77
CA LEU A 512 2.76 -9.47 -9.57
C LEU A 512 4.07 -10.21 -9.87
N LEU A 513 4.72 -9.89 -10.99
CA LEU A 513 6.03 -10.47 -11.36
C LEU A 513 7.12 -10.10 -10.35
N TYR A 514 7.12 -8.85 -9.86
CA TYR A 514 8.01 -8.42 -8.78
C TYR A 514 7.73 -9.16 -7.47
N ALA A 515 6.45 -9.33 -7.09
CA ALA A 515 6.07 -10.04 -5.88
C ALA A 515 6.49 -11.52 -5.93
N LEU A 516 6.21 -12.20 -7.06
CA LEU A 516 6.64 -13.58 -7.32
C LEU A 516 8.17 -13.74 -7.26
N ALA A 517 8.92 -12.80 -7.82
CA ALA A 517 10.39 -12.85 -7.83
C ALA A 517 11.05 -12.57 -6.47
N ASN A 518 10.33 -11.93 -5.52
CA ASN A 518 10.87 -11.53 -4.21
C ASN A 518 10.30 -12.35 -3.03
N ASN A 519 9.21 -13.09 -3.20
CA ASN A 519 8.63 -13.91 -2.13
C ASN A 519 9.53 -15.12 -1.79
N GLN A 520 10.00 -15.18 -0.54
CA GLN A 520 10.94 -16.20 -0.06
C GLN A 520 10.33 -17.60 0.12
N GLY A 521 9.00 -17.72 0.07
CA GLY A 521 8.27 -18.97 0.23
C GLY A 521 8.09 -19.77 -1.06
N ILE A 522 8.51 -19.26 -2.22
CA ILE A 522 8.35 -19.91 -3.52
C ILE A 522 9.68 -20.56 -3.93
N ASP A 523 9.63 -21.83 -4.34
CA ASP A 523 10.82 -22.52 -4.85
C ASP A 523 11.30 -21.93 -6.18
N ARG A 524 12.61 -21.76 -6.31
CA ARG A 524 13.25 -21.27 -7.55
C ARG A 524 12.83 -22.07 -8.79
N LYS A 525 12.62 -23.40 -8.66
CA LYS A 525 12.13 -24.27 -9.74
C LYS A 525 10.74 -23.87 -10.26
N THR A 526 9.84 -23.51 -9.36
CA THR A 526 8.48 -23.05 -9.70
C THR A 526 8.52 -21.69 -10.40
N LEU A 527 9.54 -20.89 -10.09
CA LEU A 527 9.82 -19.61 -10.72
C LEU A 527 10.68 -19.70 -12.01
N ASP A 528 11.20 -20.86 -12.41
CA ASP A 528 11.98 -21.02 -13.65
C ASP A 528 11.27 -20.45 -14.91
N PRO A 529 9.92 -20.55 -15.09
CA PRO A 529 9.21 -19.89 -16.19
C PRO A 529 9.32 -18.36 -16.23
N ILE A 530 9.73 -17.72 -15.13
CA ILE A 530 9.95 -16.27 -15.02
C ILE A 530 11.45 -15.96 -14.96
N LEU A 531 12.20 -16.64 -14.08
CA LEU A 531 13.51 -16.21 -13.61
C LEU A 531 14.69 -16.63 -14.50
N CYS A 532 14.77 -17.89 -14.96
CA CYS A 532 16.08 -18.49 -15.28
C CYS A 532 16.07 -19.58 -16.34
N ASN A 533 17.18 -19.61 -17.09
CA ASN A 533 17.64 -20.80 -17.81
C ASN A 533 17.80 -22.00 -16.88
N SER A 534 17.42 -23.18 -17.36
CA SER A 534 17.87 -24.43 -16.76
C SER A 534 19.40 -24.51 -16.81
N ARG A 535 20.02 -24.97 -15.71
CA ARG A 535 21.47 -25.28 -15.68
C ARG A 535 21.89 -26.41 -16.64
N ASN A 536 20.93 -27.01 -17.37
CA ASN A 536 21.15 -28.10 -18.32
C ASN A 536 20.80 -27.74 -19.80
N SER A 537 20.65 -26.46 -20.16
CA SER A 537 20.44 -26.03 -21.55
C SER A 537 21.33 -24.86 -21.98
N THR A 538 22.04 -25.03 -23.09
CA THR A 538 23.15 -24.16 -23.55
C THR A 538 22.74 -22.82 -24.18
N THR A 539 21.49 -22.36 -24.07
CA THR A 539 20.96 -21.31 -24.98
C THR A 539 20.10 -20.16 -24.43
N GLY A 540 19.55 -20.19 -23.21
CA GLY A 540 18.49 -19.22 -22.81
C GLY A 540 18.61 -18.61 -21.42
N LEU A 541 19.62 -17.75 -21.17
CA LEU A 541 19.99 -17.18 -19.85
C LEU A 541 18.82 -16.67 -18.98
N TYR A 542 17.78 -16.12 -19.59
CA TYR A 542 16.57 -15.56 -18.96
C TYR A 542 15.34 -15.82 -19.86
N ASN A 543 14.12 -15.57 -19.37
CA ASN A 543 12.92 -15.62 -20.21
C ASN A 543 12.93 -14.45 -21.22
N GLU A 544 13.31 -14.74 -22.47
CA GLU A 544 13.46 -13.75 -23.54
C GLU A 544 12.18 -12.95 -23.80
N ILE A 545 11.01 -13.60 -23.78
CA ILE A 545 9.72 -12.96 -24.05
C ILE A 545 9.37 -11.97 -22.94
N LEU A 546 9.63 -12.32 -21.67
CA LEU A 546 9.43 -11.38 -20.57
C LEU A 546 10.34 -10.16 -20.76
N ILE A 547 11.62 -10.36 -21.03
CA ILE A 547 12.56 -9.25 -21.24
C ILE A 547 12.18 -8.41 -22.47
N ASP A 548 11.71 -9.00 -23.57
CA ASP A 548 11.17 -8.28 -24.73
C ASP A 548 9.99 -7.40 -24.35
N ARG A 549 9.08 -7.87 -23.48
CA ARG A 549 7.94 -7.08 -22.99
C ARG A 549 8.40 -5.93 -22.09
N LEU A 550 9.38 -6.16 -21.20
CA LEU A 550 9.95 -5.09 -20.36
C LEU A 550 10.65 -4.02 -21.22
N ILE A 551 11.49 -4.43 -22.17
CA ILE A 551 12.17 -3.52 -23.12
C ILE A 551 11.16 -2.78 -24.00
N HIS A 552 10.04 -3.41 -24.36
CA HIS A 552 8.95 -2.75 -25.09
C HIS A 552 8.30 -1.62 -24.26
N ILE A 553 8.00 -1.84 -22.97
CA ILE A 553 7.47 -0.79 -22.07
C ILE A 553 8.48 0.36 -21.91
N ILE A 554 9.76 0.03 -21.77
CA ILE A 554 10.88 0.99 -21.73
C ILE A 554 10.92 1.83 -23.01
N THR A 555 10.88 1.20 -24.18
CA THR A 555 10.89 1.86 -25.49
C THR A 555 9.65 2.73 -25.69
N LEU A 556 8.45 2.23 -25.37
CA LEU A 556 7.21 3.01 -25.42
C LEU A 556 7.29 4.24 -24.52
N SER A 557 7.91 4.13 -23.35
CA SER A 557 8.03 5.24 -22.39
C SER A 557 8.86 6.42 -22.92
N CYS A 558 9.79 6.16 -23.85
CA CYS A 558 10.63 7.16 -24.52
C CYS A 558 9.92 7.93 -25.65
N GLN A 559 8.66 7.61 -25.97
CA GLN A 559 7.90 8.28 -27.03
C GLN A 559 7.21 9.58 -26.55
N THR A 560 6.92 10.50 -27.48
CA THR A 560 6.36 11.83 -27.20
C THR A 560 4.96 11.81 -26.57
N ASN A 561 4.11 10.86 -26.96
CA ASN A 561 2.73 10.70 -26.49
C ASN A 561 2.55 9.41 -25.67
N ALA A 562 3.61 8.94 -25.02
CA ALA A 562 3.61 7.71 -24.24
C ALA A 562 2.57 7.73 -23.11
N LYS A 563 1.61 6.79 -23.15
CA LYS A 563 0.58 6.58 -22.11
C LYS A 563 1.04 5.65 -20.99
N VAL A 564 2.34 5.70 -20.68
CA VAL A 564 2.98 4.94 -19.60
C VAL A 564 3.37 5.92 -18.49
N ARG A 565 2.86 5.66 -17.28
CA ARG A 565 3.13 6.38 -16.05
C ARG A 565 4.57 6.16 -15.61
N LEU A 566 5.12 7.11 -14.86
CA LEU A 566 6.50 7.06 -14.40
C LEU A 566 6.75 5.89 -13.45
N VAL A 567 5.79 5.60 -12.55
CA VAL A 567 5.86 4.46 -11.63
C VAL A 567 5.98 3.12 -12.35
N THR A 568 5.31 2.97 -13.51
CA THR A 568 5.35 1.75 -14.32
C THR A 568 6.71 1.58 -14.99
N LEU A 569 7.30 2.66 -15.51
CA LEU A 569 8.65 2.63 -16.06
C LEU A 569 9.68 2.29 -14.97
N GLU A 570 9.61 2.93 -13.81
CA GLU A 570 10.51 2.70 -12.69
C GLU A 570 10.44 1.24 -12.20
N LEU A 571 9.23 0.68 -12.09
CA LEU A 571 9.03 -0.74 -11.76
C LEU A 571 9.56 -1.69 -12.84
N THR A 572 9.35 -1.35 -14.12
CA THR A 572 9.87 -2.12 -15.27
C THR A 572 11.40 -2.19 -15.24
N ILE A 573 12.05 -1.05 -14.97
CA ILE A 573 13.51 -0.94 -14.85
C ILE A 573 14.02 -1.74 -13.66
N LYS A 574 13.36 -1.60 -12.49
CA LYS A 574 13.71 -2.35 -11.28
C LYS A 574 13.63 -3.87 -11.49
N LEU A 575 12.54 -4.34 -12.11
CA LEU A 575 12.34 -5.75 -12.43
C LEU A 575 13.33 -6.25 -13.50
N LEU A 576 13.59 -5.46 -14.55
CA LEU A 576 14.59 -5.79 -15.57
C LEU A 576 15.97 -5.99 -14.94
N ILE A 577 16.45 -5.03 -14.14
CA ILE A 577 17.73 -5.12 -13.43
C ILE A 577 17.77 -6.37 -12.53
N GLN A 578 16.70 -6.63 -11.77
CA GLN A 578 16.61 -7.81 -10.91
C GLN A 578 16.69 -9.15 -11.67
N LEU A 579 16.16 -9.21 -12.90
CA LEU A 579 16.14 -10.44 -13.70
C LEU A 579 17.44 -10.68 -14.50
N VAL A 580 18.20 -9.64 -14.83
CA VAL A 580 19.34 -9.74 -15.77
C VAL A 580 20.71 -9.49 -15.14
N MET A 581 20.78 -8.93 -13.94
CA MET A 581 22.04 -8.74 -13.21
C MET A 581 22.36 -9.97 -12.37
N SER A 582 23.50 -10.61 -12.64
CA SER A 582 24.03 -11.72 -11.82
C SER A 582 25.49 -11.46 -11.49
N GLU A 583 25.89 -11.62 -10.22
CA GLU A 583 27.27 -11.45 -9.74
C GLU A 583 27.95 -10.11 -10.13
N GLY A 584 27.16 -9.07 -10.40
CA GLY A 584 27.68 -7.78 -10.89
C GLY A 584 28.00 -7.76 -12.40
N GLN A 585 27.33 -8.59 -13.20
CA GLN A 585 27.39 -8.54 -14.66
C GLN A 585 25.98 -8.60 -15.28
N SER A 586 25.79 -7.86 -16.37
CA SER A 586 24.58 -7.93 -17.19
C SER A 586 24.61 -9.20 -18.04
N MET A 587 23.57 -10.02 -17.93
CA MET A 587 23.40 -11.26 -18.70
C MET A 587 22.64 -11.06 -20.01
N LEU A 588 22.33 -9.81 -20.40
CA LEU A 588 21.58 -9.46 -21.60
C LEU A 588 22.29 -9.87 -22.90
N LYS A 589 21.51 -10.33 -23.89
CA LYS A 589 21.98 -10.48 -25.28
C LYS A 589 22.27 -9.12 -25.91
N ASP A 590 23.23 -9.08 -26.84
CA ASP A 590 23.60 -7.87 -27.60
C ASP A 590 22.40 -7.17 -28.26
N SER A 591 21.42 -7.92 -28.76
CA SER A 591 20.18 -7.37 -29.33
C SER A 591 19.32 -6.62 -28.31
N HIS A 592 19.29 -7.10 -27.06
CA HIS A 592 18.52 -6.50 -25.98
C HIS A 592 19.27 -5.27 -25.40
N LEU A 593 20.60 -5.37 -25.29
CA LEU A 593 21.46 -4.25 -24.92
C LEU A 593 21.35 -3.11 -25.95
N ALA A 594 21.41 -3.43 -27.25
CA ALA A 594 21.24 -2.45 -28.33
C ALA A 594 19.85 -1.80 -28.32
N ALA A 595 18.79 -2.53 -27.97
CA ALA A 595 17.45 -1.95 -27.81
C ALA A 595 17.36 -0.97 -26.64
N ILE A 596 18.08 -1.21 -25.54
CA ILE A 596 18.14 -0.30 -24.38
C ILE A 596 18.96 0.96 -24.70
N GLU A 597 20.09 0.84 -25.39
CA GLU A 597 20.86 1.99 -25.87
C GLU A 597 20.06 2.80 -26.92
N ALA A 598 19.29 2.16 -27.80
CA ALA A 598 18.35 2.85 -28.68
C ALA A 598 17.24 3.59 -27.90
N ALA A 599 16.71 3.02 -26.82
CA ALA A 599 15.75 3.69 -25.95
C ALA A 599 16.38 4.89 -25.21
N LYS A 600 17.66 4.82 -24.84
CA LYS A 600 18.46 5.93 -24.28
C LYS A 600 18.63 7.06 -25.29
N GLU A 601 19.00 6.76 -26.53
CA GLU A 601 19.04 7.76 -27.61
C GLU A 601 17.67 8.41 -27.85
N GLN A 602 16.59 7.62 -27.86
CA GLN A 602 15.21 8.12 -28.01
C GLN A 602 14.80 9.03 -26.84
N SER A 603 15.08 8.64 -25.58
CA SER A 603 14.78 9.48 -24.41
C SER A 603 15.57 10.80 -24.42
N THR A 604 16.82 10.75 -24.86
CA THR A 604 17.69 11.92 -25.04
C THR A 604 17.13 12.83 -26.13
N SER A 605 16.70 12.26 -27.26
CA SER A 605 16.05 12.98 -28.36
C SER A 605 14.70 13.59 -27.96
N LEU A 606 13.90 12.88 -27.16
CA LEU A 606 12.66 13.40 -26.58
C LEU A 606 12.94 14.64 -25.73
N LEU A 607 13.95 14.58 -24.86
CA LEU A 607 14.33 15.69 -23.98
C LEU A 607 14.93 16.89 -24.74
N LYS A 608 15.66 16.66 -25.85
CA LYS A 608 16.11 17.75 -26.76
C LYS A 608 14.97 18.67 -27.21
N ASN A 609 13.76 18.14 -27.42
CA ASN A 609 12.61 18.95 -27.85
C ASN A 609 12.14 19.97 -26.79
N PHE A 610 12.44 19.70 -25.51
CA PHE A 610 12.14 20.59 -24.38
C PHE A 610 13.35 21.46 -23.99
N TYR A 611 14.54 21.14 -24.47
CA TYR A 611 15.75 21.96 -24.28
C TYR A 611 15.61 23.28 -25.04
N LYS A 612 15.10 24.29 -24.34
CA LYS A 612 15.10 25.70 -24.75
C LYS A 612 15.94 26.48 -23.75
N SER A 613 16.53 27.58 -24.17
CA SER A 613 17.33 28.47 -23.32
C SER A 613 16.48 29.32 -22.35
N GLU A 614 15.35 28.78 -21.89
CA GLU A 614 14.45 29.42 -20.93
C GLU A 614 14.88 29.05 -19.51
N ASP A 615 14.93 30.03 -18.60
CA ASP A 615 15.44 29.86 -17.23
C ASP A 615 14.72 28.76 -16.43
N ILE A 616 13.48 28.42 -16.79
CA ILE A 616 12.66 27.44 -16.07
C ILE A 616 13.17 26.01 -16.28
N PHE A 617 13.79 25.70 -17.43
CA PHE A 617 14.22 24.33 -17.74
C PHE A 617 15.36 23.84 -16.83
N LEU A 618 16.33 24.70 -16.50
CA LEU A 618 17.41 24.35 -15.58
C LEU A 618 16.88 24.04 -14.17
N ASP A 619 16.02 24.92 -13.65
CA ASP A 619 15.42 24.76 -12.32
C ASP A 619 14.60 23.45 -12.27
N MET A 620 13.80 23.18 -13.30
CA MET A 620 13.04 21.92 -13.46
C MET A 620 13.94 20.69 -13.53
N PHE A 621 15.09 20.74 -14.21
CA PHE A 621 16.02 19.62 -14.34
C PHE A 621 16.69 19.27 -13.00
N GLU A 622 17.10 20.27 -12.21
CA GLU A 622 17.67 20.03 -10.87
C GLU A 622 16.61 19.56 -9.86
N ASP A 623 15.38 20.09 -9.94
CA ASP A 623 14.25 19.69 -9.10
C ASP A 623 13.88 18.21 -9.34
N GLU A 624 13.70 17.79 -10.60
CA GLU A 624 13.31 16.40 -10.90
C GLU A 624 14.40 15.37 -10.58
N TYR A 625 15.68 15.70 -10.76
CA TYR A 625 16.78 14.84 -10.31
C TYR A 625 16.74 14.68 -8.79
N SER A 626 16.52 15.79 -8.07
CA SER A 626 16.45 15.80 -6.61
C SER A 626 15.24 15.02 -6.06
N GLU A 627 14.10 15.00 -6.76
CA GLU A 627 12.92 14.24 -6.34
C GLU A 627 13.10 12.73 -6.54
N ILE A 628 13.70 12.29 -7.65
CA ILE A 628 14.01 10.85 -7.88
C ILE A 628 14.89 10.31 -6.75
N GLN A 629 15.93 11.05 -6.36
CA GLN A 629 16.88 10.60 -5.33
C GLN A 629 16.30 10.54 -3.90
N LYS A 630 15.18 11.23 -3.62
CA LYS A 630 14.55 11.25 -2.27
C LYS A 630 13.58 10.10 -2.02
N ARG A 631 12.96 9.56 -3.08
CA ARG A 631 11.79 8.67 -2.99
C ARG A 631 11.91 7.49 -3.95
N PRO A 632 12.78 6.51 -3.67
CA PRO A 632 12.86 5.30 -4.48
C PRO A 632 11.57 4.48 -4.40
N LEU A 633 11.19 3.80 -5.49
CA LEU A 633 9.98 2.97 -5.52
C LEU A 633 9.98 1.81 -4.51
N ASN A 634 9.12 1.95 -3.50
CA ASN A 634 8.62 0.86 -2.67
C ASN A 634 7.33 0.28 -3.30
N VAL A 635 7.35 -1.01 -3.64
CA VAL A 635 6.25 -1.72 -4.30
C VAL A 635 5.13 -2.10 -3.32
N GLU A 636 5.46 -2.39 -2.05
CA GLU A 636 4.46 -2.66 -1.01
C GLU A 636 3.58 -1.42 -0.79
N TRP A 637 4.21 -0.25 -0.60
CA TRP A 637 3.48 1.02 -0.45
C TRP A 637 2.67 1.40 -1.70
N LEU A 638 3.13 1.01 -2.89
CA LEU A 638 2.35 1.18 -4.12
C LEU A 638 1.09 0.32 -4.12
N MET A 639 1.22 -0.93 -3.63
CA MET A 639 0.13 -1.90 -3.54
C MET A 639 -0.83 -1.66 -2.36
N MET A 640 -0.54 -0.68 -1.50
CA MET A 640 -1.46 -0.15 -0.49
C MET A 640 -2.25 1.08 -0.98
N ASP A 641 -1.87 1.71 -2.09
CA ASP A 641 -2.52 2.92 -2.59
C ASP A 641 -3.75 2.59 -3.44
N SER A 642 -4.94 2.92 -2.94
CA SER A 642 -6.21 2.75 -3.65
C SER A 642 -6.32 3.55 -4.96
N ASN A 643 -5.55 4.64 -5.11
CA ASN A 643 -5.63 5.49 -6.30
C ASN A 643 -5.05 4.84 -7.55
N VAL A 644 -4.11 3.88 -7.43
CA VAL A 644 -3.50 3.24 -8.60
C VAL A 644 -4.43 2.22 -9.27
N LEU A 645 -5.44 1.76 -8.52
CA LEU A 645 -6.58 0.95 -9.00
C LEU A 645 -7.60 1.75 -9.80
N LEU A 646 -7.49 3.08 -9.90
CA LEU A 646 -8.34 3.88 -10.78
C LEU A 646 -7.72 3.97 -12.19
N PRO A 647 -8.54 4.09 -13.26
CA PRO A 647 -8.03 4.23 -14.62
C PRO A 647 -7.03 5.40 -14.77
N PRO A 648 -5.89 5.23 -15.47
CA PRO A 648 -4.84 6.26 -15.52
C PRO A 648 -5.32 7.63 -16.02
N THR A 649 -5.47 8.57 -15.09
CA THR A 649 -5.94 9.93 -15.37
C THR A 649 -4.82 10.87 -15.87
N GLY A 650 -5.18 11.90 -16.63
CA GLY A 650 -4.27 12.93 -17.15
C GLY A 650 -4.45 14.32 -16.54
N THR A 651 -5.21 14.44 -15.45
CA THR A 651 -5.47 15.74 -14.78
C THR A 651 -4.86 15.79 -13.37
N PRO A 652 -4.29 16.93 -12.93
CA PRO A 652 -3.85 17.12 -11.55
C PRO A 652 -5.01 17.30 -10.55
N MET A 653 -6.25 17.51 -11.04
CA MET A 653 -7.41 17.83 -10.20
C MET A 653 -7.88 16.67 -9.31
N THR A 654 -7.46 15.43 -9.58
CA THR A 654 -7.78 14.24 -8.79
C THR A 654 -6.93 14.08 -7.53
N GLY A 655 -5.97 14.98 -7.28
CA GLY A 655 -5.03 14.88 -6.17
C GLY A 655 -3.93 13.81 -6.32
N ILE A 656 -4.00 12.97 -7.36
CA ILE A 656 -3.04 11.88 -7.59
C ILE A 656 -1.65 12.44 -7.92
N GLU A 657 -0.63 11.88 -7.26
CA GLU A 657 0.78 12.26 -7.44
C GLU A 657 1.23 12.05 -8.90
N PHE A 658 2.04 12.99 -9.41
CA PHE A 658 2.53 13.00 -10.79
C PHE A 658 3.22 11.69 -11.24
N THR A 659 3.84 10.95 -10.32
CA THR A 659 4.43 9.62 -10.53
C THR A 659 3.42 8.57 -11.00
N LYS A 660 2.18 8.65 -10.47
CA LYS A 660 1.12 7.64 -10.56
C LYS A 660 0.03 7.97 -11.58
N ARG A 661 0.18 9.07 -12.32
CA ARG A 661 -0.78 9.53 -13.35
C ARG A 661 -0.07 9.96 -14.63
N LEU A 662 -0.84 10.29 -15.67
CA LEU A 662 -0.33 10.79 -16.95
C LEU A 662 -0.06 12.32 -16.87
N PRO A 663 0.89 12.85 -17.67
CA PRO A 663 1.27 14.26 -17.65
C PRO A 663 0.20 15.18 -18.26
N CYS A 664 -0.03 16.33 -17.62
CA CYS A 664 -0.96 17.36 -18.04
C CYS A 664 -0.22 18.59 -18.61
N GLY A 665 -0.37 18.84 -19.92
CA GLY A 665 0.21 20.02 -20.58
C GLY A 665 1.73 20.00 -20.75
N ASP A 666 2.30 21.06 -21.32
CA ASP A 666 3.71 21.09 -21.75
C ASP A 666 4.71 21.02 -20.59
N VAL A 667 4.41 21.65 -19.46
CA VAL A 667 5.29 21.64 -18.28
C VAL A 667 5.45 20.22 -17.75
N GLU A 668 4.35 19.49 -17.55
CA GLU A 668 4.43 18.11 -17.06
C GLU A 668 4.96 17.13 -18.11
N ARG A 669 4.78 17.40 -19.41
CA ARG A 669 5.46 16.64 -20.47
C ARG A 669 6.99 16.82 -20.42
N ALA A 670 7.47 18.05 -20.17
CA ALA A 670 8.89 18.31 -19.96
C ALA A 670 9.41 17.61 -18.69
N ARG A 671 8.71 17.72 -17.56
CA ARG A 671 9.05 17.01 -16.31
C ARG A 671 9.11 15.49 -16.50
N ARG A 672 8.16 14.92 -17.24
CA ARG A 672 8.16 13.48 -17.60
C ARG A 672 9.38 13.14 -18.44
N ALA A 673 9.68 13.91 -19.50
CA ALA A 673 10.84 13.66 -20.37
C ALA A 673 12.17 13.70 -19.59
N ILE A 674 12.31 14.64 -18.63
CA ILE A 674 13.46 14.73 -17.73
C ILE A 674 13.59 13.45 -16.88
N ARG A 675 12.51 13.00 -16.23
CA ARG A 675 12.53 11.77 -15.41
C ARG A 675 12.80 10.52 -16.23
N VAL A 676 12.20 10.39 -17.42
CA VAL A 676 12.46 9.25 -18.32
C VAL A 676 13.93 9.25 -18.73
N PHE A 677 14.51 10.39 -19.11
CA PHE A 677 15.94 10.49 -19.42
C PHE A 677 16.81 10.01 -18.25
N PHE A 678 16.54 10.44 -17.01
CA PHE A 678 17.32 10.00 -15.85
C PHE A 678 17.19 8.48 -15.60
N LEU A 679 15.97 7.94 -15.61
CA LEU A 679 15.72 6.51 -15.37
C LEU A 679 16.38 5.61 -16.44
N ILE A 680 16.30 6.00 -17.72
CA ILE A 680 16.90 5.24 -18.82
C ILE A 680 18.43 5.37 -18.82
N ARG A 681 18.96 6.54 -18.46
CA ARG A 681 20.40 6.76 -18.28
C ARG A 681 20.96 5.91 -17.15
N ASP A 682 20.28 5.88 -16.00
CA ASP A 682 20.67 5.08 -14.83
C ASP A 682 20.64 3.57 -15.13
N LEU A 683 19.62 3.09 -15.87
CA LEU A 683 19.58 1.73 -16.40
C LEU A 683 20.79 1.42 -17.30
N SER A 684 21.10 2.29 -18.26
CA SER A 684 22.25 2.10 -19.17
C SER A 684 23.58 2.08 -18.42
N LEU A 685 23.80 3.01 -17.48
CA LEU A 685 25.00 3.02 -16.64
C LEU A 685 25.11 1.74 -15.80
N THR A 686 24.01 1.31 -15.17
CA THR A 686 23.95 0.09 -14.34
C THR A 686 24.28 -1.17 -15.15
N LEU A 687 23.71 -1.32 -16.36
CA LEU A 687 23.95 -2.50 -17.21
C LEU A 687 25.38 -2.53 -17.77
N ASN A 688 25.99 -1.37 -18.01
CA ASN A 688 27.37 -1.24 -18.49
C ASN A 688 28.42 -1.21 -17.35
N MET A 689 28.00 -1.31 -16.08
CA MET A 689 28.85 -1.18 -14.89
C MET A 689 29.59 0.17 -14.79
N GLU A 690 29.00 1.23 -15.33
CA GLU A 690 29.50 2.60 -15.24
C GLU A 690 28.91 3.33 -14.03
N VAL A 691 29.70 4.22 -13.41
CA VAL A 691 29.23 5.08 -12.31
C VAL A 691 28.81 6.45 -12.83
N GLU A 692 27.70 6.99 -12.31
CA GLU A 692 27.31 8.36 -12.64
C GLU A 692 28.33 9.37 -12.10
N THR A 693 28.83 10.22 -13.00
CA THR A 693 29.89 11.21 -12.73
C THR A 693 29.52 12.61 -13.19
N GLN A 694 28.44 12.75 -13.97
CA GLN A 694 28.00 14.01 -14.58
C GLN A 694 26.83 14.67 -13.84
N LEU A 695 26.13 13.89 -13.00
CA LEU A 695 25.04 14.32 -12.14
C LEU A 695 25.37 14.05 -10.66
N PRO A 696 24.94 14.90 -9.71
CA PRO A 696 24.27 16.19 -9.91
C PRO A 696 25.16 17.23 -10.59
N LEU A 697 24.56 18.19 -11.32
CA LEU A 697 25.28 19.25 -12.06
C LEU A 697 26.21 20.11 -11.18
N THR A 698 25.97 20.13 -9.87
CA THR A 698 26.88 20.68 -8.86
C THR A 698 27.07 19.67 -7.75
N ASN A 699 28.27 19.10 -7.66
CA ASN A 699 28.66 18.24 -6.55
C ASN A 699 29.08 19.13 -5.36
N PRO A 700 28.38 19.07 -4.20
CA PRO A 700 28.72 19.87 -3.02
C PRO A 700 30.11 19.57 -2.45
N ILE A 701 30.64 18.36 -2.66
CA ILE A 701 31.97 17.95 -2.15
C ILE A 701 33.09 18.73 -2.84
N ASN A 702 32.92 19.04 -4.14
CA ASN A 702 33.88 19.82 -4.91
C ASN A 702 33.74 21.34 -4.70
N CYS A 703 32.80 21.77 -3.86
CA CYS A 703 32.53 23.17 -3.58
C CYS A 703 33.28 23.63 -2.33
N ILE A 704 33.65 24.92 -2.29
CA ILE A 704 34.28 25.53 -1.12
C ILE A 704 33.27 25.53 0.04
N GLN A 705 33.72 25.05 1.20
CA GLN A 705 32.94 24.98 2.43
C GLN A 705 33.21 26.18 3.33
N VAL A 706 32.34 26.40 4.31
CA VAL A 706 32.57 27.37 5.39
C VAL A 706 33.78 26.92 6.21
N ASP A 707 34.56 27.90 6.66
CA ASP A 707 35.84 27.79 7.37
C ASP A 707 37.02 27.17 6.59
N ASN A 708 36.85 26.87 5.29
CA ASN A 708 37.98 26.55 4.42
C ASN A 708 38.94 27.74 4.27
N VAL A 709 40.25 27.47 4.31
CA VAL A 709 41.31 28.45 4.04
C VAL A 709 41.62 28.46 2.54
N LEU A 710 41.64 29.65 1.94
CA LEU A 710 41.76 29.89 0.50
C LEU A 710 43.01 30.73 0.20
N ASP A 711 43.70 30.40 -0.89
CA ASP A 711 44.73 31.27 -1.50
C ASP A 711 44.03 32.36 -2.33
N LEU A 712 44.27 33.62 -1.97
CA LEU A 712 43.64 34.78 -2.59
C LEU A 712 44.59 35.57 -3.50
N ASN A 713 45.84 35.13 -3.69
CA ASN A 713 46.85 35.91 -4.40
C ASN A 713 46.48 36.25 -5.86
N ASN A 714 45.66 35.39 -6.50
CA ASN A 714 45.10 35.60 -7.84
C ASN A 714 43.58 35.87 -7.83
N SER A 715 43.00 36.20 -6.67
CA SER A 715 41.55 36.40 -6.50
C SER A 715 41.15 37.87 -6.60
N ASP A 716 40.07 38.12 -7.34
CA ASP A 716 39.58 39.44 -7.69
C ASP A 716 38.69 40.04 -6.56
N LEU A 717 39.32 40.40 -5.44
CA LEU A 717 38.70 40.77 -4.15
C LEU A 717 37.91 42.10 -4.19
N ILE A 718 36.70 42.13 -3.63
CA ILE A 718 35.96 43.38 -3.34
C ILE A 718 35.74 43.53 -1.84
N ALA A 719 36.29 44.59 -1.24
CA ALA A 719 36.04 44.91 0.17
C ALA A 719 34.59 45.40 0.38
N CYS A 720 33.90 44.85 1.39
CA CYS A 720 32.56 45.25 1.77
C CYS A 720 32.34 45.14 3.29
N THR A 721 31.36 45.88 3.80
CA THR A 721 30.86 45.71 5.18
C THR A 721 29.48 45.07 5.11
N VAL A 722 29.33 43.89 5.70
CA VAL A 722 28.07 43.15 5.74
C VAL A 722 27.34 43.50 7.03
N VAL A 723 26.08 43.90 6.90
CA VAL A 723 25.16 44.15 8.01
C VAL A 723 24.28 42.92 8.19
N TRP A 724 24.45 42.25 9.33
CA TRP A 724 23.69 41.06 9.72
C TRP A 724 22.33 41.44 10.32
N LYS A 725 21.44 40.45 10.50
CA LYS A 725 20.10 40.65 11.07
C LYS A 725 20.13 41.29 12.45
N ASP A 726 21.17 41.00 13.24
CA ASP A 726 21.39 41.53 14.59
C ASP A 726 21.98 42.95 14.59
N GLY A 727 22.02 43.62 13.44
CA GLY A 727 22.59 44.96 13.26
C GLY A 727 24.13 45.01 13.25
N GLN A 728 24.81 43.90 13.55
CA GLN A 728 26.27 43.82 13.56
C GLN A 728 26.85 44.12 12.18
N LYS A 729 27.83 45.04 12.12
CA LYS A 729 28.53 45.44 10.90
C LYS A 729 29.91 44.81 10.89
N ILE A 730 30.18 43.92 9.94
CA ILE A 730 31.45 43.18 9.86
C ILE A 730 32.11 43.43 8.50
N ARG A 731 33.38 43.84 8.51
CA ARG A 731 34.18 44.01 7.27
C ARG A 731 34.66 42.64 6.76
N ARG A 732 34.45 42.39 5.48
CA ARG A 732 34.77 41.15 4.76
C ARG A 732 35.23 41.46 3.34
N PHE A 733 35.81 40.48 2.67
CA PHE A 733 36.09 40.53 1.23
C PHE A 733 35.13 39.59 0.49
N LEU A 734 34.43 40.11 -0.50
CA LEU A 734 33.62 39.34 -1.43
C LEU A 734 34.53 38.78 -2.54
N VAL A 735 34.58 37.46 -2.63
CA VAL A 735 35.16 36.69 -3.74
C VAL A 735 34.01 36.07 -4.53
N ILE A 736 34.12 36.05 -5.86
CA ILE A 736 33.14 35.47 -6.76
C ILE A 736 33.87 34.42 -7.59
N ASP A 737 33.60 33.16 -7.28
CA ASP A 737 34.12 32.00 -7.99
C ASP A 737 33.22 31.65 -9.21
N ILE A 738 33.51 30.55 -9.90
CA ILE A 738 32.80 30.07 -11.08
C ILE A 738 31.32 29.74 -10.78
N VAL A 739 31.00 29.19 -9.60
CA VAL A 739 29.61 28.83 -9.21
C VAL A 739 29.21 29.31 -7.80
N GLN A 740 30.13 29.85 -7.01
CA GLN A 740 29.87 30.30 -5.63
C GLN A 740 30.24 31.78 -5.41
N LEU A 741 29.52 32.44 -4.51
CA LEU A 741 29.96 33.65 -3.83
C LEU A 741 30.54 33.26 -2.48
N ILE A 742 31.60 33.95 -2.07
CA ILE A 742 32.34 33.63 -0.85
C ILE A 742 32.63 34.94 -0.13
N LEU A 743 32.26 35.04 1.15
CA LEU A 743 32.71 36.10 2.04
C LEU A 743 33.92 35.60 2.82
N VAL A 744 35.04 36.26 2.62
CA VAL A 744 36.33 35.87 3.18
C VAL A 744 36.77 36.85 4.26
N GLU A 745 37.31 36.32 5.34
CA GLU A 745 38.06 37.03 6.37
C GLU A 745 39.56 36.82 6.11
N PRO A 746 40.41 37.87 6.09
CA PRO A 746 41.84 37.69 5.84
C PRO A 746 42.48 36.84 6.94
N ASP A 747 43.35 35.91 6.55
CA ASP A 747 44.08 35.05 7.48
C ASP A 747 45.14 35.89 8.21
N THR A 748 45.14 35.84 9.55
CA THR A 748 46.12 36.57 10.38
C THR A 748 47.50 35.90 10.38
N SER A 749 47.59 34.64 9.98
CA SER A 749 48.82 33.84 9.97
C SER A 749 49.57 33.84 8.63
N LYS A 750 48.87 34.11 7.51
CA LYS A 750 49.41 34.01 6.15
C LYS A 750 48.94 35.16 5.27
N LEU A 751 49.88 36.01 4.84
CA LEU A 751 49.61 37.07 3.88
C LEU A 751 49.13 36.47 2.55
N GLY A 752 48.07 37.04 1.97
CA GLY A 752 47.48 36.55 0.72
C GLY A 752 46.51 35.36 0.87
N TRP A 753 46.26 34.90 2.10
CA TRP A 753 45.27 33.85 2.38
C TRP A 753 44.05 34.42 3.12
N GLY A 754 42.95 33.67 3.12
CA GLY A 754 41.78 34.02 3.93
C GLY A 754 40.83 32.85 4.17
N VAL A 755 40.01 32.97 5.20
CA VAL A 755 39.07 31.95 5.67
C VAL A 755 37.65 32.28 5.19
N ALA A 756 37.00 31.34 4.51
CA ALA A 756 35.62 31.48 4.06
C ALA A 756 34.65 31.53 5.26
N LYS A 757 33.96 32.64 5.48
CA LYS A 757 32.98 32.80 6.59
C LYS A 757 31.52 32.70 6.15
N LEU A 758 31.25 32.85 4.86
CA LEU A 758 29.97 32.52 4.27
C LEU A 758 30.17 32.08 2.83
N VAL A 759 29.45 31.05 2.41
CA VAL A 759 29.44 30.56 1.04
C VAL A 759 28.00 30.41 0.58
N GLY A 760 27.71 30.77 -0.67
CA GLY A 760 26.39 30.57 -1.29
C GLY A 760 26.51 30.36 -2.81
N PHE A 761 25.57 29.67 -3.42
CA PHE A 761 25.59 29.44 -4.86
C PHE A 761 25.15 30.68 -5.64
N LEU A 762 25.88 31.01 -6.72
CA LEU A 762 25.57 32.16 -7.58
C LEU A 762 24.24 32.01 -8.33
N GLN A 763 23.70 30.80 -8.47
CA GLN A 763 22.40 30.63 -9.13
C GLN A 763 21.22 31.10 -8.28
N ASP A 764 21.36 31.01 -6.95
CA ASP A 764 20.30 31.19 -5.95
C ASP A 764 20.27 32.61 -5.36
N ILE A 765 21.05 33.55 -5.92
CA ILE A 765 21.10 34.93 -5.43
C ILE A 765 20.20 35.91 -6.17
N GLU A 766 19.63 36.83 -5.41
CA GLU A 766 19.04 38.06 -5.90
C GLU A 766 19.85 39.27 -5.38
N VAL A 767 20.07 40.25 -6.26
CA VAL A 767 20.93 41.41 -6.02
C VAL A 767 20.15 42.68 -6.31
N ALA A 768 19.57 43.29 -5.29
CA ALA A 768 18.91 44.58 -5.39
C ALA A 768 19.89 45.71 -5.06
N GLY A 769 19.76 46.85 -5.74
CA GLY A 769 20.42 48.09 -5.32
C GLY A 769 19.53 48.78 -4.29
N ASP A 770 20.14 49.37 -3.26
CA ASP A 770 19.41 50.27 -2.36
C ASP A 770 19.00 51.55 -3.12
N LYS A 771 17.82 52.08 -2.81
CA LYS A 771 17.31 53.31 -3.44
C LYS A 771 17.83 54.57 -2.77
N ASP A 772 18.17 54.47 -1.48
CA ASP A 772 18.51 55.61 -0.63
C ASP A 772 20.03 55.77 -0.43
N ASP A 773 20.82 54.72 -0.68
CA ASP A 773 22.29 54.77 -0.65
C ASP A 773 22.91 54.04 -1.86
N SER A 774 23.53 54.79 -2.77
CA SER A 774 24.17 54.27 -3.97
C SER A 774 25.37 53.35 -3.69
N ARG A 775 25.90 53.32 -2.47
CA ARG A 775 26.98 52.42 -2.03
C ARG A 775 26.46 51.11 -1.41
N CYS A 776 25.14 50.90 -1.39
CA CYS A 776 24.53 49.74 -0.76
C CYS A 776 23.87 48.78 -1.75
N LEU A 777 24.10 47.47 -1.53
CA LEU A 777 23.35 46.39 -2.16
C LEU A 777 22.59 45.59 -1.10
N HIS A 778 21.42 45.10 -1.45
CA HIS A 778 20.71 44.09 -0.69
C HIS A 778 20.89 42.74 -1.39
N LEU A 779 21.55 41.80 -0.70
CA LEU A 779 21.79 40.45 -1.20
C LEU A 779 20.84 39.48 -0.48
N THR A 780 20.03 38.78 -1.27
CA THR A 780 19.22 37.65 -0.80
C THR A 780 19.77 36.37 -1.40
N ILE A 781 20.07 35.39 -0.56
CA ILE A 781 20.47 34.03 -0.94
C ILE A 781 19.28 33.13 -0.62
N TYR A 782 18.71 32.51 -1.65
CA TYR A 782 17.61 31.57 -1.49
C TYR A 782 18.12 30.16 -1.17
N LYS A 783 17.27 29.37 -0.52
CA LYS A 783 17.45 27.92 -0.46
C LYS A 783 17.29 27.39 -1.90
N PRO A 784 18.12 26.42 -2.35
CA PRO A 784 17.85 25.68 -3.58
C PRO A 784 16.39 25.20 -3.57
N LEU A 785 15.71 25.29 -4.71
CA LEU A 785 14.32 24.85 -4.80
C LEU A 785 14.24 23.37 -4.39
N SER A 786 13.23 23.07 -3.57
CA SER A 786 13.06 21.72 -3.01
C SER A 786 11.58 21.34 -2.90
N SER A 787 10.71 22.00 -3.68
CA SER A 787 9.28 21.73 -3.75
C SER A 787 8.67 22.30 -5.02
N SER A 788 7.61 21.67 -5.52
CA SER A 788 6.76 22.16 -6.61
C SER A 788 6.04 23.49 -6.33
N THR A 789 6.07 24.00 -5.10
CA THR A 789 5.60 25.35 -4.79
C THR A 789 6.72 26.35 -5.06
N GLY A 790 6.52 27.28 -6.00
CA GLY A 790 7.55 28.22 -6.47
C GLY A 790 8.02 29.28 -5.46
N ASN A 791 7.78 29.08 -4.17
CA ASN A 791 8.12 29.99 -3.09
C ASN A 791 9.58 29.76 -2.64
N ARG A 792 10.49 30.60 -3.13
CA ARG A 792 11.90 30.55 -2.72
C ARG A 792 12.06 31.05 -1.29
N VAL A 793 12.41 30.17 -0.35
CA VAL A 793 12.69 30.55 1.05
C VAL A 793 14.07 31.22 1.15
N PRO A 794 14.18 32.46 1.66
CA PRO A 794 15.48 33.13 1.80
C PRO A 794 16.26 32.56 2.98
N LEU A 795 17.43 31.96 2.72
CA LEU A 795 18.39 31.52 3.75
C LEU A 795 19.04 32.75 4.41
N LEU A 796 19.44 33.71 3.58
CA LEU A 796 20.09 34.94 4.01
C LEU A 796 19.48 36.12 3.25
N SER A 797 19.24 37.23 3.95
CA SER A 797 18.90 38.54 3.39
C SER A 797 19.70 39.55 4.21
N THR A 798 20.65 40.24 3.58
CA THR A 798 21.64 41.10 4.26
C THR A 798 22.00 42.31 3.40
N LYS A 799 22.35 43.42 4.08
CA LYS A 799 22.76 44.67 3.43
C LYS A 799 24.28 44.74 3.37
N PHE A 800 24.81 44.92 2.17
CA PHE A 800 26.23 45.07 1.86
C PHE A 800 26.54 46.54 1.60
N ILE A 801 27.47 47.10 2.36
CA ILE A 801 27.94 48.49 2.22
C ILE A 801 29.35 48.48 1.63
N PHE A 802 29.56 49.18 0.51
CA PHE A 802 30.86 49.30 -0.15
C PHE A 802 31.49 50.66 0.16
N ASP A 803 32.82 50.77 0.04
CA ASP A 803 33.52 52.03 0.33
C ASP A 803 33.03 53.18 -0.60
N ASP A 804 32.76 52.85 -1.87
CA ASP A 804 32.33 53.79 -2.92
C ASP A 804 31.29 53.16 -3.89
N HIS A 805 30.65 54.01 -4.71
CA HIS A 805 29.62 53.60 -5.69
C HIS A 805 30.20 52.73 -6.83
N ILE A 806 31.47 52.90 -7.19
CA ILE A 806 32.11 52.13 -8.27
C ILE A 806 32.29 50.67 -7.82
N ARG A 807 32.78 50.44 -6.59
CA ARG A 807 32.85 49.11 -5.96
C ARG A 807 31.48 48.46 -5.80
N CYS A 808 30.47 49.25 -5.39
CA CYS A 808 29.08 48.79 -5.30
C CYS A 808 28.56 48.29 -6.66
N MET A 809 28.71 49.08 -7.73
CA MET A 809 28.28 48.69 -9.07
C MET A 809 29.11 47.56 -9.66
N ALA A 810 30.43 47.51 -9.39
CA ALA A 810 31.30 46.40 -9.79
C ALA A 810 30.86 45.08 -9.12
N ALA A 811 30.55 45.11 -7.82
CA ALA A 811 30.01 43.94 -7.11
C ALA A 811 28.67 43.49 -7.69
N LYS A 812 27.72 44.43 -7.92
CA LYS A 812 26.43 44.13 -8.55
C LYS A 812 26.61 43.49 -9.92
N GLN A 813 27.41 44.09 -10.80
CA GLN A 813 27.68 43.56 -12.13
C GLN A 813 28.36 42.18 -12.09
N ARG A 814 29.38 41.98 -11.23
CA ARG A 814 30.06 40.69 -11.11
C ARG A 814 29.13 39.60 -10.55
N LEU A 815 28.27 39.91 -9.57
CA LEU A 815 27.30 38.96 -9.02
C LEU A 815 26.22 38.58 -10.05
N THR A 816 25.62 39.56 -10.74
CA THR A 816 24.62 39.28 -11.80
C THR A 816 25.24 38.51 -12.97
N LYS A 817 26.44 38.90 -13.42
CA LYS A 817 27.17 38.20 -14.50
C LYS A 817 27.63 36.81 -14.04
N GLY A 818 28.00 36.65 -12.78
CA GLY A 818 28.34 35.37 -12.14
C GLY A 818 27.15 34.42 -12.11
N ARG A 819 25.96 34.90 -11.69
CA ARG A 819 24.70 34.13 -11.74
C ARG A 819 24.39 33.63 -13.14
N ILE A 820 24.45 34.51 -14.14
CA ILE A 820 24.21 34.13 -15.54
C ILE A 820 25.25 33.11 -16.02
N LYS A 821 26.54 33.33 -15.74
CA LYS A 821 27.62 32.39 -16.09
C LYS A 821 27.48 31.02 -15.42
N ALA A 822 27.11 30.98 -14.15
CA ALA A 822 26.93 29.73 -13.40
C ALA A 822 25.77 28.92 -13.99
N ARG A 823 24.62 29.57 -14.25
CA ARG A 823 23.46 28.95 -14.93
C ARG A 823 23.81 28.50 -16.36
N GLN A 824 24.53 29.32 -17.13
CA GLN A 824 24.99 28.96 -18.47
C GLN A 824 25.98 27.79 -18.45
N LYS A 825 26.86 27.70 -17.44
CA LYS A 825 27.77 26.54 -17.25
C LYS A 825 26.97 25.26 -17.01
N LYS A 826 25.95 25.30 -16.13
CA LYS A 826 25.04 24.17 -15.91
C LYS A 826 24.25 23.80 -17.16
N MET A 827 23.69 24.78 -17.86
CA MET A 827 22.95 24.55 -19.10
C MET A 827 23.86 23.93 -20.19
N ASN A 828 25.13 24.34 -20.27
CA ASN A 828 26.14 23.71 -21.13
C ASN A 828 26.54 22.29 -20.67
N GLN A 829 26.45 21.96 -19.37
CA GLN A 829 26.61 20.57 -18.90
C GLN A 829 25.40 19.72 -19.33
N ILE A 830 24.18 20.25 -19.23
CA ILE A 830 22.98 19.57 -19.76
C ILE A 830 23.07 19.41 -21.29
N ALA A 831 23.55 20.43 -22.02
CA ALA A 831 23.79 20.34 -23.46
C ALA A 831 24.74 19.19 -23.83
N ARG A 832 25.77 18.93 -23.02
CA ARG A 832 26.69 17.79 -23.20
C ARG A 832 26.03 16.46 -22.85
N LEU A 833 25.28 16.38 -21.75
CA LEU A 833 24.48 15.21 -21.37
C LEU A 833 23.44 14.83 -22.44
N LEU A 834 23.05 15.81 -23.27
CA LEU A 834 22.13 15.63 -24.39
C LEU A 834 22.84 15.56 -25.75
N ASP A 835 24.16 15.49 -25.88
CA ASP A 835 24.86 15.50 -27.17
C ASP A 835 24.44 16.65 -28.12
N ILE A 836 24.20 17.83 -27.56
CA ILE A 836 23.90 19.05 -28.31
C ILE A 836 25.24 19.76 -28.62
N PRO A 837 25.56 20.08 -29.89
CA PRO A 837 26.80 20.75 -30.23
C PRO A 837 26.98 22.11 -29.52
N THR A 838 27.84 22.16 -28.51
CA THR A 838 28.13 23.41 -27.76
C THR A 838 29.09 24.36 -28.50
N SER A 839 29.58 23.97 -29.69
CA SER A 839 30.56 24.72 -30.47
C SER A 839 29.92 25.61 -31.54
N ILE A 840 29.24 26.68 -31.12
CA ILE A 840 29.08 27.88 -31.94
C ILE A 840 29.73 29.04 -31.18
N PRO A 841 30.87 29.58 -31.64
CA PRO A 841 31.47 30.77 -31.02
C PRO A 841 30.49 31.94 -31.05
N HIS A 842 30.56 32.82 -30.04
CA HIS A 842 29.70 33.99 -29.92
C HIS A 842 29.73 34.89 -31.17
N ALA A 843 28.79 34.70 -32.09
CA ALA A 843 28.47 35.67 -33.12
C ALA A 843 27.58 36.75 -32.50
N THR A 844 28.05 38.00 -32.49
CA THR A 844 27.19 39.15 -32.21
C THR A 844 26.21 39.34 -33.37
N THR A 845 24.91 39.32 -33.05
CA THR A 845 23.70 39.28 -33.91
C THR A 845 23.15 37.88 -34.26
N PRO A 846 21.82 37.68 -34.17
CA PRO A 846 21.19 36.37 -34.39
C PRO A 846 21.00 36.09 -35.89
N PRO A 847 21.50 34.98 -36.43
CA PRO A 847 21.18 34.56 -37.79
C PRO A 847 19.80 33.87 -37.81
N ASN A 848 18.84 34.47 -38.51
CA ASN A 848 17.62 33.78 -38.92
C ASN A 848 17.99 32.69 -39.94
N TYR A 849 18.17 31.44 -39.50
CA TYR A 849 18.11 30.28 -40.39
C TYR A 849 16.68 29.73 -40.42
N ALA A 850 16.02 30.01 -41.54
CA ALA A 850 14.62 29.68 -41.76
C ALA A 850 14.43 28.24 -42.27
N LEU A 851 13.26 27.70 -41.94
CA LEU A 851 12.68 26.48 -42.48
C LEU A 851 12.65 26.43 -44.03
N ARG A 852 13.09 25.32 -44.61
CA ARG A 852 12.77 24.79 -45.95
C ARG A 852 12.98 23.27 -45.92
N GLY A 853 12.13 22.39 -46.46
CA GLY A 853 10.71 22.49 -46.88
C GLY A 853 9.87 21.45 -46.10
N PHE A 854 8.61 21.12 -46.45
CA PHE A 854 7.91 21.28 -47.72
C PHE A 854 6.49 21.84 -47.54
N ARG A 855 6.08 22.73 -48.46
CA ARG A 855 4.69 22.83 -48.97
C ARG A 855 4.77 23.05 -50.47
N HIS A 856 4.01 22.28 -51.24
CA HIS A 856 3.89 22.47 -52.69
C HIS A 856 2.85 23.57 -53.01
N GLU A 857 3.27 24.47 -53.90
CA GLU A 857 2.55 25.22 -54.95
C GLU A 857 1.16 25.86 -54.68
N ARG A 858 1.08 27.20 -54.69
CA ARG A 858 0.58 28.10 -55.79
C ARG A 858 -0.94 28.38 -55.65
N LEU A 859 -1.49 29.57 -55.94
CA LEU A 859 -1.28 30.44 -57.11
C LEU A 859 -1.74 31.91 -56.87
N VAL A 860 -1.21 32.87 -57.66
CA VAL A 860 -1.65 34.28 -57.93
C VAL A 860 -1.56 35.36 -56.82
N GLY A 861 -1.04 36.57 -57.14
CA GLY A 861 -1.52 37.80 -56.46
C GLY A 861 -0.62 39.04 -56.27
N ARG A 862 -0.01 39.62 -57.32
CA ARG A 862 0.51 41.01 -57.47
C ARG A 862 0.54 42.03 -56.26
N ALA A 863 1.75 42.60 -56.07
CA ALA A 863 2.07 44.06 -56.10
C ALA A 863 2.15 44.96 -54.84
N GLN A 864 3.29 45.67 -54.78
CA GLN A 864 3.56 47.05 -54.28
C GLN A 864 3.81 47.36 -52.76
N ARG A 865 4.49 48.50 -52.56
CA ARG A 865 5.31 49.02 -51.42
C ARG A 865 4.75 50.41 -50.99
N PRO A 866 5.29 51.15 -49.99
CA PRO A 866 5.95 50.82 -48.68
C PRO A 866 5.53 51.76 -47.49
N LYS A 867 6.22 51.65 -46.32
CA LYS A 867 6.35 52.63 -45.19
C LYS A 867 5.10 52.82 -44.27
N GLU A 868 5.17 53.17 -42.97
CA GLU A 868 6.28 53.59 -42.07
C GLU A 868 6.01 53.32 -40.54
N HIS A 869 7.09 53.20 -39.76
CA HIS A 869 7.31 53.42 -38.29
C HIS A 869 6.50 52.80 -37.10
N LEU A 870 7.32 52.23 -36.19
CA LEU A 870 7.28 52.18 -34.70
C LEU A 870 6.49 51.05 -33.94
N PRO A 871 7.12 50.37 -32.95
CA PRO A 871 6.53 49.23 -32.25
C PRO A 871 5.81 49.61 -30.93
N ARG A 872 4.68 48.97 -30.66
CA ARG A 872 4.09 48.83 -29.29
C ARG A 872 4.30 47.40 -28.79
N PRO A 873 4.55 47.19 -27.49
CA PRO A 873 4.66 45.85 -26.93
C PRO A 873 3.27 45.18 -26.86
N MET A 874 3.17 43.94 -27.35
CA MET A 874 1.95 43.14 -27.26
C MET A 874 2.18 41.90 -26.39
N PHE A 875 1.52 41.88 -25.23
CA PHE A 875 1.16 40.65 -24.53
C PHE A 875 -0.29 40.79 -24.04
N THR A 876 -1.24 40.41 -24.90
CA THR A 876 -2.64 40.21 -24.50
C THR A 876 -2.83 38.74 -24.13
N VAL A 877 -3.06 38.47 -22.85
CA VAL A 877 -3.35 37.13 -22.33
C VAL A 877 -4.74 36.69 -22.78
N ASN A 878 -4.82 35.58 -23.52
CA ASN A 878 -6.10 34.94 -23.81
C ASN A 878 -6.67 34.32 -22.53
N LYS A 879 -7.93 34.68 -22.21
CA LYS A 879 -8.66 34.14 -21.06
C LYS A 879 -9.34 32.82 -21.44
N VAL A 880 -9.19 31.81 -20.59
CA VAL A 880 -10.07 30.62 -20.56
C VAL A 880 -11.19 30.89 -19.54
N PRO A 881 -12.45 30.44 -19.76
CA PRO A 881 -13.58 30.83 -18.91
C PRO A 881 -13.59 30.11 -17.56
N GLY A 882 -14.07 30.79 -16.51
CA GLY A 882 -14.43 30.13 -15.24
C GLY A 882 -13.77 30.66 -13.97
N PHE A 883 -13.84 31.97 -13.69
CA PHE A 883 -13.72 32.45 -12.31
C PHE A 883 -14.54 33.72 -12.09
N ALA A 884 -15.31 33.76 -11.00
CA ALA A 884 -16.25 34.84 -10.70
C ALA A 884 -15.51 36.08 -10.14
N ALA A 885 -15.53 37.19 -10.89
CA ALA A 885 -14.99 38.47 -10.45
C ALA A 885 -16.11 39.41 -10.00
N GLN A 886 -16.10 39.78 -8.72
CA GLN A 886 -17.09 40.63 -8.07
C GLN A 886 -16.92 42.10 -8.52
N MET A 887 -17.79 42.58 -9.43
CA MET A 887 -17.75 43.98 -9.88
C MET A 887 -18.68 44.91 -9.09
N ARG A 888 -18.11 46.06 -8.69
CA ARG A 888 -18.83 47.22 -8.15
C ARG A 888 -19.78 47.77 -9.22
N ARG A 889 -21.00 48.14 -8.81
CA ARG A 889 -21.88 49.04 -9.59
C ARG A 889 -21.51 50.49 -9.31
N GLU A 890 -21.41 51.28 -10.36
CA GLU A 890 -21.86 52.68 -10.34
C GLU A 890 -23.09 52.81 -11.23
N ASN A 891 -24.05 53.64 -10.82
CA ASN A 891 -25.33 53.83 -11.50
C ASN A 891 -25.29 55.09 -12.36
N ALA A 892 -25.82 55.01 -13.58
CA ALA A 892 -26.33 56.17 -14.32
C ALA A 892 -27.61 55.79 -15.08
N ALA A 893 -28.51 56.76 -15.27
CA ALA A 893 -29.92 56.55 -15.53
C ALA A 893 -30.31 56.32 -17.02
N ARG A 894 -31.32 55.44 -17.23
CA ARG A 894 -32.62 55.61 -17.97
C ARG A 894 -32.78 56.69 -19.09
N PRO A 895 -33.81 56.60 -19.98
CA PRO A 895 -34.66 55.44 -20.36
C PRO A 895 -35.15 55.36 -21.85
N THR A 896 -35.64 54.16 -22.27
CA THR A 896 -36.76 53.90 -23.23
C THR A 896 -36.68 54.37 -24.71
N PRO A 897 -37.60 53.95 -25.61
CA PRO A 897 -38.13 52.59 -25.87
C PRO A 897 -38.20 52.22 -27.37
N GLY A 898 -38.48 50.96 -27.75
CA GLY A 898 -38.86 50.63 -29.14
C GLY A 898 -39.07 49.16 -29.49
N LEU A 899 -40.28 48.88 -29.99
CA LEU A 899 -40.83 47.73 -30.73
C LEU A 899 -39.84 46.90 -31.61
N SER A 900 -40.09 45.65 -31.99
CA SER A 900 -41.28 44.77 -31.81
C SER A 900 -40.95 43.28 -32.06
N SER A 901 -41.71 42.41 -31.39
CA SER A 901 -41.83 40.97 -31.66
C SER A 901 -42.53 40.64 -32.98
N SER A 902 -42.28 39.46 -33.57
CA SER A 902 -43.34 38.42 -33.76
C SER A 902 -42.78 37.13 -34.43
N THR A 903 -42.79 35.96 -33.76
CA THR A 903 -43.74 34.82 -33.96
C THR A 903 -43.41 33.85 -35.12
N PRO A 904 -44.11 32.70 -35.31
CA PRO A 904 -44.54 31.66 -34.35
C PRO A 904 -44.42 30.20 -34.90
N LYS A 905 -44.56 29.20 -34.01
CA LYS A 905 -45.54 28.06 -34.04
C LYS A 905 -45.03 26.90 -33.16
N ARG A 906 -45.80 26.52 -32.13
CA ARG A 906 -46.76 25.39 -32.07
C ARG A 906 -46.08 24.01 -32.23
N GLY A 907 -46.31 23.05 -31.33
CA GLY A 907 -47.14 23.07 -30.12
C GLY A 907 -47.65 21.68 -29.74
N ASP A 908 -48.16 21.56 -28.52
CA ASP A 908 -49.15 20.56 -28.06
C ASP A 908 -48.65 19.09 -27.97
N THR A 909 -49.02 18.24 -27.01
CA THR A 909 -50.03 18.29 -25.91
C THR A 909 -49.68 17.19 -24.87
N VAL A 910 -49.69 17.42 -23.54
CA VAL A 910 -50.76 17.10 -22.54
C VAL A 910 -50.83 15.59 -22.17
N SER A 911 -51.04 15.09 -20.94
CA SER A 911 -51.84 15.53 -19.75
C SER A 911 -51.22 15.02 -18.42
N ASN A 912 -51.22 15.78 -17.29
CA ASN A 912 -52.18 15.83 -16.15
C ASN A 912 -52.24 14.56 -15.26
N GLU A 913 -52.53 14.58 -13.93
CA GLU A 913 -53.16 15.57 -13.02
C GLU A 913 -52.67 15.34 -11.54
N LYS A 914 -52.24 16.33 -10.73
CA LYS A 914 -52.93 17.26 -9.77
C LYS A 914 -53.50 16.70 -8.44
N SER A 915 -53.03 17.27 -7.31
CA SER A 915 -53.76 17.88 -6.15
C SER A 915 -52.71 18.23 -5.04
N HIS A 916 -52.51 19.45 -4.49
CA HIS A 916 -53.35 20.42 -3.73
C HIS A 916 -53.91 19.82 -2.41
N GLU A 917 -53.78 20.41 -1.20
CA GLU A 917 -53.76 21.83 -0.72
C GLU A 917 -52.93 22.02 0.60
N ASN A 918 -52.11 23.08 0.76
CA ASN A 918 -52.26 24.40 1.46
C ASN A 918 -52.11 24.50 3.01
N GLY A 919 -51.31 25.48 3.49
CA GLY A 919 -51.03 25.70 4.94
C GLY A 919 -50.13 26.90 5.38
N LEU A 920 -50.31 28.11 4.80
CA LEU A 920 -49.99 29.46 5.34
C LEU A 920 -48.73 29.71 6.25
N ARG A 921 -47.67 30.37 5.74
CA ARG A 921 -47.33 31.83 5.82
C ARG A 921 -46.47 32.32 7.02
N SER A 922 -45.24 32.77 6.73
CA SER A 922 -44.74 34.13 7.03
C SER A 922 -43.42 34.43 6.30
N ARG A 923 -43.12 35.70 5.99
CA ARG A 923 -41.82 36.18 5.45
C ARG A 923 -41.30 37.28 6.38
N ASP A 924 -40.04 37.23 6.79
CA ASP A 924 -39.31 38.42 7.24
C ASP A 924 -37.78 38.32 7.06
N ASN A 925 -37.25 39.27 6.27
CA ASN A 925 -35.98 40.00 6.41
C ASN A 925 -34.64 39.28 6.70
N SER A 926 -33.84 39.19 5.62
CA SER A 926 -32.39 39.47 5.45
C SER A 926 -31.32 39.04 6.48
N PRO A 927 -30.13 38.60 6.01
CA PRO A 927 -29.11 37.95 6.85
C PRO A 927 -28.29 38.93 7.71
N LYS A 928 -27.86 38.46 8.89
CA LYS A 928 -26.86 39.10 9.74
C LYS A 928 -25.60 38.23 9.86
N MET A 929 -24.44 38.86 9.66
CA MET A 929 -23.11 38.40 10.09
C MET A 929 -22.37 39.61 10.70
N PRO A 930 -21.28 39.44 11.47
CA PRO A 930 -20.92 38.31 12.34
C PRO A 930 -20.52 38.80 13.75
N ARG A 931 -20.24 37.88 14.70
CA ARG A 931 -19.35 38.15 15.85
C ARG A 931 -18.51 36.92 16.21
N PRO A 932 -17.26 37.12 16.69
CA PRO A 932 -16.31 36.04 16.88
C PRO A 932 -16.42 35.36 18.25
N ARG A 933 -16.10 34.07 18.24
CA ARG A 933 -15.65 33.21 19.36
C ARG A 933 -14.69 32.22 18.69
N SER A 934 -13.57 31.80 19.25
CA SER A 934 -12.80 32.13 20.45
C SER A 934 -11.61 31.19 20.36
N GLU A 935 -10.40 31.73 20.43
CA GLU A 935 -9.10 31.07 20.33
C GLU A 935 -9.08 29.57 20.67
N GLU A 936 -8.94 28.72 19.65
CA GLU A 936 -8.46 27.34 19.81
C GLU A 936 -6.92 27.33 19.74
N ILE A 937 -6.31 26.56 20.64
CA ILE A 937 -4.86 26.53 20.87
C ILE A 937 -4.21 25.52 19.90
N PRO A 938 -3.26 25.92 19.03
CA PRO A 938 -2.53 24.97 18.18
C PRO A 938 -1.56 24.11 19.01
N LEU A 939 -1.87 22.82 19.14
CA LEU A 939 -0.99 21.82 19.77
C LEU A 939 0.10 21.35 18.80
N GLU A 940 1.11 22.19 18.56
CA GLU A 940 2.21 21.83 17.65
C GLU A 940 3.63 22.21 18.14
N ASP A 941 3.79 22.48 19.45
CA ASP A 941 5.04 23.01 20.02
C ASP A 941 5.62 22.14 21.16
N MET A 942 5.80 20.83 20.89
CA MET A 942 6.34 19.87 21.88
C MET A 942 7.29 18.77 21.34
N ARG A 943 8.04 19.04 20.26
CA ARG A 943 9.11 18.11 19.76
C ARG A 943 10.52 18.68 19.60
N ILE A 944 10.76 19.97 19.88
CA ILE A 944 12.08 20.60 19.62
C ILE A 944 12.98 20.71 20.88
N ARG A 945 12.47 20.41 22.09
CA ARG A 945 13.25 20.49 23.35
C ARG A 945 13.74 19.15 23.91
N LYS A 946 14.49 18.35 23.12
CA LYS A 946 15.33 17.23 23.64
C LYS A 946 16.69 17.07 22.95
N ALA A 947 17.20 18.10 22.25
CA ALA A 947 18.50 18.06 21.56
C ALA A 947 19.45 19.20 21.99
N SER A 948 19.50 19.52 23.29
CA SER A 948 20.42 20.50 23.87
C SER A 948 20.71 20.16 25.33
N LEU A 949 21.58 19.17 25.61
CA LEU A 949 22.23 18.95 26.92
C LEU A 949 23.26 17.79 26.91
N THR A 950 24.30 17.83 26.05
CA THR A 950 25.56 17.07 26.24
C THR A 950 26.68 17.57 25.30
N SER A 951 27.20 18.78 25.52
CA SER A 951 28.50 19.19 24.96
C SER A 951 29.27 20.11 25.91
N ASN A 952 30.44 19.62 26.34
CA ASN A 952 31.58 20.29 26.99
C ASN A 952 32.49 19.13 27.46
N GLY A 953 33.50 18.70 26.68
CA GLY A 953 34.86 19.25 26.71
C GLY A 953 35.80 18.21 27.39
N LEU A 954 37.09 18.04 27.09
CA LEU A 954 38.07 18.79 26.29
C LEU A 954 39.21 17.84 25.81
N ASN A 955 39.82 18.19 24.66
CA ASN A 955 41.24 18.07 24.26
C ASN A 955 42.12 16.85 24.64
N ILE A 956 42.85 16.31 23.65
CA ILE A 956 44.33 16.49 23.46
C ILE A 956 44.77 15.90 22.08
N SER A 957 45.96 16.27 21.60
CA SER A 957 46.39 16.30 20.18
C SER A 957 47.64 15.46 19.82
N HIS A 958 47.92 15.33 18.50
CA HIS A 958 49.18 14.85 17.86
C HIS A 958 49.49 13.33 18.02
N ILE A 959 50.15 12.56 17.13
CA ILE A 959 51.18 12.72 16.05
C ILE A 959 50.86 11.66 14.93
N CYS A 960 50.80 11.98 13.62
CA CYS A 960 51.86 12.01 12.56
C CYS A 960 52.40 10.65 12.00
N GLN A 961 52.25 10.47 10.68
CA GLN A 961 53.10 9.73 9.69
C GLN A 961 53.52 8.25 9.90
N GLU A 962 53.27 7.40 8.89
CA GLU A 962 54.32 7.02 7.91
C GLU A 962 53.77 6.42 6.58
N LYS A 963 54.66 6.00 5.67
CA LYS A 963 54.47 5.76 4.22
C LYS A 963 55.07 4.39 3.81
N LYS A 964 54.72 3.91 2.59
CA LYS A 964 55.41 2.83 1.81
C LYS A 964 55.29 1.41 2.39
N ASP A 965 55.44 0.31 1.64
CA ASP A 965 55.65 0.07 0.19
C ASP A 965 55.00 -1.28 -0.21
N SER A 966 55.00 -1.61 -1.50
CA SER A 966 54.49 -2.86 -2.10
C SER A 966 55.49 -4.03 -2.08
N GLN A 967 55.01 -5.30 -2.06
CA GLN A 967 55.33 -6.38 -3.04
C GLN A 967 54.88 -7.82 -2.64
N ILE A 968 54.17 -8.48 -3.56
CA ILE A 968 54.36 -9.84 -4.14
C ILE A 968 55.11 -10.92 -3.32
N SER A 969 54.46 -12.07 -3.00
CA SER A 969 54.83 -13.42 -3.54
C SER A 969 54.02 -14.63 -2.99
N THR A 970 53.33 -15.32 -3.92
CA THR A 970 53.05 -16.77 -4.06
C THR A 970 53.52 -17.83 -3.01
N CYS A 971 52.63 -18.75 -2.59
CA CYS A 971 52.60 -20.22 -2.91
C CYS A 971 52.15 -21.23 -1.79
N SER A 972 51.26 -22.16 -2.20
CA SER A 972 51.18 -23.61 -1.85
C SER A 972 50.50 -24.15 -0.56
N ALA A 973 49.20 -24.48 -0.71
CA ALA A 973 48.54 -25.79 -0.50
C ALA A 973 48.89 -26.76 0.67
N ASN A 974 47.90 -27.09 1.53
CA ASN A 974 47.19 -28.39 1.56
C ASN A 974 46.21 -28.55 2.76
N GLY A 975 45.12 -29.32 2.59
CA GLY A 975 44.62 -30.22 3.65
C GLY A 975 43.34 -29.91 4.46
N GLU A 976 42.17 -30.09 3.83
CA GLU A 976 40.95 -30.74 4.40
C GLU A 976 40.13 -30.11 5.58
N PRO A 977 38.86 -30.56 5.81
CA PRO A 977 37.77 -29.64 6.16
C PRO A 977 37.13 -29.83 7.55
N SER A 978 36.35 -28.83 8.01
CA SER A 978 35.04 -29.02 8.67
C SER A 978 34.39 -27.71 9.15
N THR A 979 33.11 -27.81 9.52
CA THR A 979 32.24 -26.84 10.24
C THR A 979 31.61 -25.69 9.45
N VAL A 980 30.30 -25.83 9.25
CA VAL A 980 29.39 -24.80 8.74
C VAL A 980 29.05 -23.83 9.87
N ILE A 981 29.41 -22.55 9.72
CA ILE A 981 28.95 -21.48 10.62
C ILE A 981 27.84 -20.70 9.91
N ARG A 982 26.59 -20.94 10.32
CA ARG A 982 25.45 -20.08 9.96
C ARG A 982 25.61 -18.73 10.65
N LYS A 983 25.69 -17.65 9.88
CA LYS A 983 25.54 -16.28 10.40
C LYS A 983 24.05 -16.02 10.62
N HIS A 984 23.64 -15.88 11.88
CA HIS A 984 22.31 -15.37 12.21
C HIS A 984 22.27 -13.85 12.08
N SER A 985 21.17 -13.34 11.55
CA SER A 985 20.81 -11.92 11.52
C SER A 985 20.38 -11.44 12.91
N GLU A 986 20.68 -10.17 13.22
CA GLU A 986 20.36 -9.55 14.50
C GLU A 986 18.86 -9.19 14.59
N GLU A 987 18.12 -9.88 15.47
CA GLU A 987 16.79 -9.45 15.88
C GLU A 987 16.87 -8.63 17.18
N THR A 988 16.25 -7.45 17.18
CA THR A 988 16.18 -6.58 18.35
C THR A 988 15.15 -7.08 19.37
N SER A 989 15.54 -8.01 20.25
CA SER A 989 14.72 -8.48 21.37
C SER A 989 15.16 -7.85 22.71
N PHE A 990 14.30 -6.99 23.26
CA PHE A 990 14.45 -6.49 24.64
C PHE A 990 13.93 -7.54 25.64
N THR A 991 14.79 -8.47 26.08
CA THR A 991 14.77 -9.09 27.43
C THR A 991 15.88 -10.12 27.59
N CYS A 992 16.82 -9.89 28.50
CA CYS A 992 17.69 -10.94 29.05
C CYS A 992 18.07 -10.55 30.50
N PRO A 993 18.01 -11.46 31.50
CA PRO A 993 18.09 -11.07 32.90
C PRO A 993 19.53 -10.82 33.37
N GLN A 994 19.76 -9.70 34.08
CA GLN A 994 21.04 -9.41 34.73
C GLN A 994 21.05 -9.69 36.23
N GLU A 995 22.23 -10.08 36.71
CA GLU A 995 22.47 -10.60 38.06
C GLU A 995 22.32 -9.57 39.19
N VAL A 996 22.09 -10.10 40.40
CA VAL A 996 21.84 -9.34 41.63
C VAL A 996 23.12 -8.70 42.20
N LYS A 997 23.08 -7.38 42.47
CA LYS A 997 23.94 -6.71 43.47
C LYS A 997 23.23 -5.49 44.10
N PRO A 998 23.61 -5.06 45.33
CA PRO A 998 22.63 -4.52 46.28
C PRO A 998 22.40 -3.00 46.30
N ARG A 999 21.20 -2.65 46.78
CA ARG A 999 20.59 -1.33 46.99
C ARG A 999 21.51 -0.23 47.58
N ARG A 1000 21.34 1.00 47.08
CA ARG A 1000 21.40 2.23 47.88
C ARG A 1000 20.10 3.05 47.69
N LYS A 1001 19.68 3.75 48.76
CA LYS A 1001 18.43 4.53 48.84
C LYS A 1001 18.62 5.93 48.24
N GLY A 1002 17.57 6.52 47.64
CA GLY A 1002 17.52 7.98 47.45
C GLY A 1002 16.51 8.51 46.44
N GLN A 1003 15.40 9.07 46.97
CA GLN A 1003 14.47 10.03 46.34
C GLN A 1003 13.57 9.59 45.17
N VAL A 1004 12.42 10.27 45.14
CA VAL A 1004 11.25 10.05 44.28
C VAL A 1004 10.98 11.35 43.54
N GLU A 1005 10.87 11.29 42.22
CA GLU A 1005 10.12 12.26 41.43
C GLU A 1005 9.18 11.50 40.50
N THR A 1006 7.92 11.92 40.47
CA THR A 1006 6.82 11.30 39.72
C THR A 1006 6.81 11.73 38.26
N ILE A 1007 6.50 10.76 37.39
CA ILE A 1007 5.84 10.95 36.09
C ILE A 1007 4.62 10.04 36.10
#